data_AF-A0AAN5LD85-F1
#
_entry.id   AF-A0AAN5LD85-F1
#
_cell.length_a   1.000
_cell.length_b   1.000
_cell.length_c   1.000
_cell.angle_alpha   90.00
_cell.angle_beta   90.00
_cell.angle_gamma   90.00
#
_symmetry.space_group_name_H-M   'P 1'
#
loop_
_entity.id
_entity.type
_entity.pdbx_description
1 polymer ?
#
loop_
_entity_poly.entity_id
_entity_poly.type
_entity_poly.pdbx_seq_one_letter_code
_entity_poly.pdbx_strand_id
1 'polypeptide(L)'
;SDSDSDSDSDSDSDSDSDSDSDSDSDSDSDIEANPDSNSPDVVALEGNLNNVSGTSGQLVGLTLLSTVDVSLLAGNNLRFSVGAGTVEDMTVSVNGNSLLTASGLLTTIVNLLGAGNTLKADLSVVNTVTGEVVAIAENSVSISASLLGGLSYNGTVSFANLPAGDYTMVISAPESNGTLVSLINALAAAQVASFVNVDVTDSVGYSVDAIEGNVLDTTASGDMQDSGQGISVTSAVSDSVDGSTPVNVTSAGVDITGAYGVLTIHSDGSYSYQLTKGGAAIGKSDVFSYTITDETGNTSTTNLTINIGGNIEPAQANPDAQETDLTATFDTLNGESGTVGQLVGVSLLGNVNVGLLNGNSFDFDVAAGANEKVLLTVSGSTGLSLGAALTTLLSLLGGASSFTADLSIIDKATGEVVQVLTNAVNINVNGIGLSLGYSGGGWSSMLPSGSYTAVVSSPNTGGLLGALLDLNLGTFVNVSVTDSEGYHTDSLTGNVLQSDGAGDVADTGVNIKVTSVTATSVNGAEPKEVSGSGTTIEGAWGSLTIHSDGSYTYQPYGGVNSVGQSEVFTYTITDSLGHTASTTLTIDIDSPASLAVNDQVTLNVATALATVNVPAIDTAGLNTSGKSTTGGVSATRTINFSVGADREMDTLSVKVNYTASGSVVNTVKIDSTVSIYHVLSDGSKVLVWQGTPTESLTTVIGTTTNAADTLTLTNVALSEGNYEMVLVSKATATLDTFLTPAPNYTVGASITGTTIDTATHYTVAGTNVSGNIQNGNNSGGTEDFHGVLYSSYSVSGHTSSGAAETWTFHSNGSITTSNGSNVSATSVTIYGDYGTLTMANNGSYTYSLKAGMDVSTITHKEVFAYSVNDSNGASSAATLTVDLHPQITGSVNGDDIHSTAYDDTFTLGIGADTVIYNLLADDNTGGNGSDTWKDFSVAQGDHIDVSALLVGWDGNSSSLGNYVTLSYVGSNTVVSIDRDGGAGSHQSTTLITLEGVHINSLNELLDTNNSN
;
A
#
# COMPACT_ATOMS: atom_id res chain seq x y z
N SER A 1 41.48 34.85 47.86
CA SER A 1 40.23 34.90 48.63
C SER A 1 39.44 33.70 48.20
N ASP A 2 39.59 32.66 49.01
CA ASP A 2 38.84 31.41 48.92
C ASP A 2 37.35 31.68 49.10
N SER A 3 36.52 30.86 48.46
CA SER A 3 35.23 30.44 49.00
C SER A 3 34.76 29.19 48.25
N ASP A 4 35.10 28.05 48.83
CA ASP A 4 34.43 26.76 48.69
C ASP A 4 32.96 26.85 49.17
N SER A 5 32.08 25.98 48.66
CA SER A 5 31.27 25.03 49.49
C SER A 5 30.06 24.45 48.73
N ASP A 6 30.18 23.18 48.37
CA ASP A 6 29.27 22.02 48.52
C ASP A 6 27.74 22.22 48.69
N SER A 7 26.96 21.44 47.92
CA SER A 7 25.92 20.54 48.48
C SER A 7 25.31 19.62 47.40
N ASP A 8 25.35 18.31 47.67
CA ASP A 8 24.73 17.19 46.95
C ASP A 8 23.18 17.19 47.00
N SER A 9 22.59 16.24 46.22
CA SER A 9 21.22 15.68 46.26
C SER A 9 20.16 16.44 45.42
N ASP A 10 19.36 15.84 44.54
CA ASP A 10 18.88 14.46 44.36
C ASP A 10 18.56 14.16 42.88
N SER A 11 18.37 12.87 42.61
CA SER A 11 17.64 12.26 41.50
C SER A 11 16.66 13.17 40.76
N ASP A 12 16.71 13.16 39.43
CA ASP A 12 15.64 12.55 38.65
C ASP A 12 16.20 12.07 37.31
N SER A 13 15.83 10.83 37.02
CA SER A 13 15.91 10.14 35.75
C SER A 13 15.08 10.88 34.71
N ASP A 14 15.71 11.43 33.69
CA ASP A 14 15.11 11.53 32.37
C ASP A 14 16.06 10.83 31.42
N SER A 15 15.79 9.53 31.28
CA SER A 15 16.12 8.77 30.09
C SER A 15 15.32 9.38 28.95
N ASP A 16 15.95 10.26 28.18
CA ASP A 16 15.52 10.53 26.82
C ASP A 16 15.75 9.23 26.02
N SER A 17 14.79 8.32 26.14
CA SER A 17 14.55 7.28 25.14
C SER A 17 13.88 7.98 23.98
N ASP A 18 14.71 8.52 23.09
CA ASP A 18 14.33 8.72 21.70
C ASP A 18 13.91 7.33 21.18
N SER A 19 12.61 7.08 21.28
CA SER A 19 11.92 6.05 20.54
C SER A 19 11.67 6.66 19.17
N ASP A 20 12.76 6.69 18.39
CA ASP A 20 12.63 6.71 16.95
C ASP A 20 11.99 5.37 16.57
N SER A 21 10.65 5.36 16.59
CA SER A 21 9.85 4.40 15.87
C SER A 21 10.03 4.71 14.38
N ASP A 22 11.20 4.37 13.86
CA ASP A 22 11.38 4.21 12.44
C ASP A 22 10.46 3.06 12.05
N SER A 23 9.36 3.43 11.41
CA SER A 23 8.41 2.55 10.72
C SER A 23 9.07 2.00 9.45
N ASP A 24 10.25 1.44 9.61
CA ASP A 24 10.90 0.69 8.58
C ASP A 24 10.28 -0.71 8.62
N SER A 25 9.83 -1.12 7.46
CA SER A 25 9.30 -2.45 7.14
C SER A 25 10.46 -3.49 7.09
N ASP A 26 11.44 -3.38 7.96
CA ASP A 26 12.28 -4.51 8.35
C ASP A 26 11.50 -5.25 9.43
N SER A 27 10.79 -6.36 9.16
CA SER A 27 11.38 -7.70 8.93
C SER A 27 12.59 -8.06 9.81
N ASP A 28 13.00 -7.21 10.74
CA ASP A 28 13.90 -7.57 11.82
C ASP A 28 13.01 -8.29 12.83
N SER A 29 12.71 -9.55 12.51
CA SER A 29 12.09 -10.47 13.46
C SER A 29 12.98 -10.50 14.69
N ASP A 30 12.57 -9.81 15.75
CA ASP A 30 13.23 -9.86 17.05
C ASP A 30 13.51 -11.32 17.40
N ILE A 31 14.75 -11.63 17.79
CA ILE A 31 15.15 -12.98 18.14
C ILE A 31 14.35 -13.46 19.37
N GLU A 32 13.53 -14.49 19.23
CA GLU A 32 12.71 -15.04 20.30
C GLU A 32 12.86 -16.57 20.40
N ALA A 33 13.20 -17.04 21.60
CA ALA A 33 13.27 -18.46 21.93
C ALA A 33 11.97 -18.90 22.58
N ASN A 34 11.32 -19.92 22.03
CA ASN A 34 10.02 -20.42 22.44
C ASN A 34 10.17 -21.68 23.32
N PRO A 35 9.47 -21.80 24.46
CA PRO A 35 9.60 -22.96 25.34
C PRO A 35 9.21 -24.29 24.65
N ASP A 36 10.03 -25.32 24.84
CA ASP A 36 9.79 -26.67 24.33
C ASP A 36 9.34 -27.63 25.44
N SER A 37 8.47 -28.59 25.12
CA SER A 37 8.02 -29.61 26.07
C SER A 37 7.74 -30.96 25.41
N ASN A 38 8.54 -31.98 25.73
CA ASN A 38 8.39 -33.34 25.20
C ASN A 38 8.02 -34.35 26.28
N SER A 39 7.12 -35.29 25.96
CA SER A 39 6.61 -36.29 26.91
C SER A 39 6.78 -37.73 26.39
N PRO A 40 7.90 -38.42 26.67
CA PRO A 40 8.10 -39.81 26.25
C PRO A 40 7.17 -40.77 26.99
N ASP A 41 6.67 -41.77 26.25
CA ASP A 41 6.16 -42.99 26.85
C ASP A 41 7.33 -43.79 27.46
N VAL A 42 7.24 -44.09 28.75
CA VAL A 42 8.17 -45.02 29.42
C VAL A 42 7.61 -46.41 29.28
N VAL A 43 8.31 -47.27 28.54
CA VAL A 43 7.96 -48.68 28.42
C VAL A 43 8.62 -49.45 29.56
N ALA A 44 7.79 -49.96 30.47
CA ALA A 44 8.22 -51.01 31.40
C ALA A 44 8.30 -52.33 30.63
N LEU A 45 9.52 -52.79 30.38
CA LEU A 45 9.81 -54.07 29.75
C LEU A 45 9.91 -55.14 30.84
N GLU A 46 9.45 -56.37 30.53
CA GLU A 46 9.88 -57.52 31.33
C GLU A 46 11.40 -57.57 31.25
N GLY A 47 12.09 -57.40 32.38
CA GLY A 47 13.55 -57.34 32.40
C GLY A 47 14.14 -58.62 31.84
N ASN A 48 15.21 -58.49 31.05
CA ASN A 48 15.78 -59.61 30.31
C ASN A 48 16.59 -60.56 31.22
N LEU A 49 16.66 -60.26 32.52
CA LEU A 49 17.47 -60.97 33.51
C LEU A 49 16.66 -61.91 34.40
N ASN A 50 15.35 -61.99 34.20
CA ASN A 50 14.48 -62.91 34.94
C ASN A 50 14.93 -64.37 34.77
N ASN A 51 15.15 -65.08 35.88
CA ASN A 51 15.66 -66.46 35.93
C ASN A 51 17.10 -66.65 35.40
N VAL A 52 17.87 -65.58 35.23
CA VAL A 52 19.30 -65.71 34.97
C VAL A 52 19.97 -66.21 36.26
N SER A 53 20.59 -67.38 36.17
CA SER A 53 21.26 -68.05 37.29
C SER A 53 22.70 -68.38 36.92
N GLY A 54 23.59 -68.30 37.89
CA GLY A 54 24.99 -68.58 37.70
C GLY A 54 25.71 -68.79 39.02
N THR A 55 27.02 -68.98 38.94
CA THR A 55 27.88 -69.05 40.13
C THR A 55 28.60 -67.73 40.32
N SER A 56 28.71 -67.19 41.53
CA SER A 56 29.57 -66.05 41.83
C SER A 56 30.82 -66.52 42.59
N GLY A 57 31.98 -66.06 42.14
CA GLY A 57 33.26 -66.24 42.78
C GLY A 57 33.49 -65.22 43.90
N GLN A 58 34.30 -65.60 44.87
CA GLN A 58 34.62 -64.78 46.03
C GLN A 58 35.97 -64.08 45.84
N LEU A 59 36.00 -62.76 45.98
CA LEU A 59 37.23 -61.97 45.83
C LEU A 59 37.85 -61.67 47.21
N VAL A 60 39.17 -61.82 47.35
CA VAL A 60 39.88 -61.69 48.63
C VAL A 60 40.61 -60.35 48.74
N GLY A 61 40.42 -59.67 49.86
CA GLY A 61 41.32 -58.60 50.33
C GLY A 61 41.20 -57.25 49.62
N LEU A 62 40.12 -57.02 48.87
CA LEU A 62 39.81 -55.74 48.24
C LEU A 62 38.58 -55.13 48.90
N THR A 63 38.73 -53.97 49.54
CA THR A 63 37.60 -53.05 49.73
C THR A 63 37.28 -52.51 48.34
N LEU A 64 36.14 -52.91 47.77
CA LEU A 64 35.71 -52.58 46.41
C LEU A 64 35.27 -51.10 46.32
N LEU A 65 36.19 -50.16 46.56
CA LEU A 65 35.89 -48.73 46.65
C LEU A 65 35.83 -48.02 45.28
N SER A 66 36.20 -48.69 44.17
CA SER A 66 36.05 -48.08 42.82
C SER A 66 36.20 -49.09 41.68
N THR A 67 37.37 -49.69 41.50
CA THR A 67 37.71 -50.52 40.34
C THR A 67 38.37 -51.84 40.71
N VAL A 68 37.99 -52.90 40.01
CA VAL A 68 38.51 -54.25 40.12
C VAL A 68 39.34 -54.57 38.88
N ASP A 69 40.51 -55.16 39.08
CA ASP A 69 41.26 -55.73 37.96
C ASP A 69 40.42 -56.84 37.29
N VAL A 70 39.99 -56.58 36.05
CA VAL A 70 39.13 -57.48 35.27
C VAL A 70 39.74 -58.87 35.07
N SER A 71 41.07 -59.02 35.17
CA SER A 71 41.74 -60.32 35.10
C SER A 71 41.39 -61.24 36.28
N LEU A 72 40.99 -60.67 37.42
CA LEU A 72 40.51 -61.41 38.60
C LEU A 72 39.05 -61.86 38.46
N LEU A 73 38.32 -61.35 37.46
CA LEU A 73 36.93 -61.69 37.15
C LEU A 73 36.80 -62.84 36.14
N ALA A 74 37.92 -63.41 35.67
CA ALA A 74 37.99 -64.44 34.62
C ALA A 74 37.48 -65.84 35.04
N GLY A 75 36.98 -66.00 36.27
CA GLY A 75 36.35 -67.23 36.73
C GLY A 75 34.94 -67.46 36.14
N ASN A 76 34.29 -68.56 36.52
CA ASN A 76 32.89 -68.86 36.15
C ASN A 76 31.90 -67.99 36.93
N ASN A 77 32.06 -66.67 36.92
CA ASN A 77 31.13 -65.75 37.58
C ASN A 77 29.83 -65.61 36.77
N LEU A 78 28.73 -65.30 37.44
CA LEU A 78 27.47 -64.94 36.80
C LEU A 78 27.72 -63.68 35.98
N ARG A 79 27.58 -63.79 34.66
CA ARG A 79 27.64 -62.67 33.72
C ARG A 79 26.25 -62.40 33.17
N PHE A 80 25.88 -61.14 33.14
CA PHE A 80 24.61 -60.68 32.60
C PHE A 80 24.83 -59.35 31.89
N SER A 81 23.89 -58.98 31.02
CA SER A 81 23.99 -57.78 30.20
C SER A 81 22.68 -57.02 30.28
N VAL A 82 22.76 -55.76 30.70
CA VAL A 82 21.65 -54.82 30.61
C VAL A 82 21.63 -54.27 29.18
N GLY A 83 20.47 -54.36 28.52
CA GLY A 83 20.33 -53.99 27.11
C GLY A 83 20.68 -52.52 26.83
N ALA A 84 21.21 -52.23 25.64
CA ALA A 84 21.45 -50.86 25.20
C ALA A 84 20.14 -50.05 25.20
N GLY A 85 20.20 -48.79 25.62
CA GLY A 85 19.03 -47.90 25.73
C GLY A 85 18.09 -48.22 26.90
N THR A 86 18.45 -49.16 27.78
CA THR A 86 17.63 -49.54 28.94
C THR A 86 18.36 -49.27 30.26
N VAL A 87 17.58 -48.96 31.29
CA VAL A 87 18.02 -48.92 32.69
C VAL A 87 17.25 -50.00 33.45
N GLU A 88 17.94 -50.86 34.19
CA GLU A 88 17.31 -52.01 34.86
C GLU A 88 17.34 -51.92 36.39
N ASP A 89 16.20 -52.26 37.00
CA ASP A 89 16.09 -52.60 38.41
C ASP A 89 16.02 -54.12 38.54
N MET A 90 16.78 -54.69 39.47
CA MET A 90 16.93 -56.13 39.62
C MET A 90 16.88 -56.56 41.08
N THR A 91 16.21 -57.67 41.38
CA THR A 91 16.31 -58.40 42.64
C THR A 91 17.09 -59.69 42.47
N VAL A 92 18.08 -59.87 43.33
CA VAL A 92 19.04 -60.97 43.34
C VAL A 92 18.89 -61.78 44.61
N SER A 93 18.82 -63.10 44.48
CA SER A 93 18.92 -64.04 45.59
C SER A 93 20.24 -64.81 45.51
N VAL A 94 20.95 -64.85 46.62
CA VAL A 94 22.22 -65.56 46.78
C VAL A 94 21.96 -66.78 47.64
N ASN A 95 22.05 -67.98 47.08
CA ASN A 95 21.81 -69.24 47.79
C ASN A 95 22.87 -70.26 47.41
N GLY A 96 23.47 -70.95 48.38
CA GLY A 96 24.41 -72.02 48.03
C GLY A 96 25.03 -72.73 49.21
N ASN A 97 25.43 -73.98 48.98
CA ASN A 97 26.12 -74.80 49.95
C ASN A 97 27.45 -75.28 49.37
N SER A 98 28.57 -74.90 49.98
CA SER A 98 29.89 -75.46 49.64
C SER A 98 30.18 -76.65 50.54
N LEU A 99 30.36 -77.85 49.95
CA LEU A 99 30.66 -79.08 50.68
C LEU A 99 32.17 -79.24 50.86
N LEU A 100 32.64 -79.31 52.10
CA LEU A 100 34.07 -79.38 52.41
C LEU A 100 34.45 -80.85 52.64
N THR A 101 35.11 -81.47 51.67
CA THR A 101 35.44 -82.92 51.70
C THR A 101 36.68 -83.27 52.53
N ALA A 102 37.43 -82.27 53.02
CA ALA A 102 38.63 -82.46 53.83
C ALA A 102 38.36 -82.30 55.33
N SER A 103 38.45 -83.41 56.09
CA SER A 103 38.27 -83.46 57.56
C SER A 103 39.11 -82.46 58.35
N GLY A 104 40.24 -81.96 57.81
CA GLY A 104 41.11 -80.98 58.48
C GLY A 104 40.69 -79.52 58.29
N LEU A 105 39.84 -79.21 57.31
CA LEU A 105 39.41 -77.84 57.00
C LEU A 105 38.17 -77.44 57.80
N LEU A 106 37.31 -78.41 58.12
CA LEU A 106 36.09 -78.19 58.91
C LEU A 106 36.40 -77.69 60.32
N THR A 107 37.45 -78.20 60.98
CA THR A 107 37.84 -77.76 62.33
C THR A 107 38.35 -76.31 62.34
N THR A 108 39.13 -75.93 61.32
CA THR A 108 39.61 -74.55 61.13
C THR A 108 38.46 -73.59 60.89
N ILE A 109 37.50 -73.97 60.03
CA ILE A 109 36.33 -73.16 59.70
C ILE A 109 35.36 -73.04 60.88
N VAL A 110 35.10 -74.13 61.61
CA VAL A 110 34.28 -74.12 62.83
C VAL A 110 34.94 -73.32 63.95
N ASN A 111 36.27 -73.34 64.08
CA ASN A 111 36.99 -72.50 65.05
C ASN A 111 36.99 -71.02 64.67
N LEU A 112 37.08 -70.71 63.37
CA LEU A 112 37.10 -69.34 62.86
C LEU A 112 35.71 -68.69 62.89
N LEU A 113 34.66 -69.47 62.65
CA LEU A 113 33.27 -69.03 62.73
C LEU A 113 32.72 -69.12 64.15
N GLY A 114 33.09 -70.12 64.96
CA GLY A 114 32.40 -70.46 66.21
C GLY A 114 31.04 -71.15 65.96
N ALA A 115 30.59 -71.98 66.89
CA ALA A 115 29.32 -72.70 66.75
C ALA A 115 28.12 -71.74 66.80
N GLY A 116 27.70 -71.22 65.64
CA GLY A 116 26.48 -70.43 65.47
C GLY A 116 26.64 -69.01 64.91
N ASN A 117 27.85 -68.54 64.60
CA ASN A 117 28.00 -67.18 64.05
C ASN A 117 27.81 -67.15 62.53
N THR A 118 27.24 -66.05 62.06
CA THR A 118 27.05 -65.70 60.65
C THR A 118 27.99 -64.54 60.31
N LEU A 119 28.78 -64.67 59.25
CA LEU A 119 29.57 -63.58 58.69
C LEU A 119 28.74 -62.82 57.65
N LYS A 120 29.03 -61.53 57.48
CA LYS A 120 28.42 -60.67 56.47
C LYS A 120 29.42 -60.35 55.37
N ALA A 121 28.96 -60.37 54.13
CA ALA A 121 29.71 -60.06 52.94
C ALA A 121 28.89 -59.12 52.05
N ASP A 122 29.59 -58.35 51.23
CA ASP A 122 28.98 -57.44 50.28
C ASP A 122 28.74 -58.17 48.96
N LEU A 123 27.64 -57.84 48.29
CA LEU A 123 27.39 -58.25 46.91
C LEU A 123 27.59 -57.03 46.01
N SER A 124 28.49 -57.13 45.05
CA SER A 124 28.82 -56.01 44.17
C SER A 124 28.57 -56.37 42.71
N VAL A 125 28.00 -55.43 41.98
CA VAL A 125 27.86 -55.47 40.52
C VAL A 125 29.06 -54.75 39.91
N VAL A 126 29.81 -55.47 39.07
CA VAL A 126 31.06 -54.98 38.49
C VAL A 126 30.95 -55.02 36.97
N ASN A 127 31.25 -53.90 36.31
CA ASN A 127 31.35 -53.83 34.86
C ASN A 127 32.53 -54.68 34.39
N THR A 128 32.28 -55.63 33.49
CA THR A 128 33.29 -56.59 33.05
C THR A 128 34.27 -56.03 32.02
N VAL A 129 33.97 -54.87 31.45
CA VAL A 129 34.82 -54.16 30.49
C VAL A 129 35.73 -53.17 31.22
N THR A 130 35.16 -52.32 32.09
CA THR A 130 35.92 -51.27 32.79
C THR A 130 36.50 -51.71 34.13
N GLY A 131 35.96 -52.79 34.72
CA GLY A 131 36.27 -53.21 36.09
C GLY A 131 35.60 -52.35 37.15
N GLU A 132 34.81 -51.35 36.77
CA GLU A 132 34.14 -50.43 37.69
C GLU A 132 33.08 -51.14 38.52
N VAL A 133 33.02 -50.82 39.81
CA VAL A 133 31.98 -51.29 40.72
C VAL A 133 30.78 -50.35 40.61
N VAL A 134 29.75 -50.77 39.90
CA VAL A 134 28.58 -49.92 39.55
C VAL A 134 27.52 -49.92 40.65
N ALA A 135 27.45 -50.98 41.46
CA ALA A 135 26.58 -51.01 42.63
C ALA A 135 27.14 -51.93 43.72
N ILE A 136 26.92 -51.57 45.00
CA ILE A 136 27.31 -52.38 46.16
C ILE A 136 26.12 -52.50 47.11
N ALA A 137 25.79 -53.74 47.42
CA ALA A 137 24.86 -54.12 48.48
C ALA A 137 25.65 -54.53 49.71
N GLU A 138 25.95 -53.56 50.58
CA GLU A 138 26.75 -53.78 51.78
C GLU A 138 26.08 -54.77 52.75
N ASN A 139 26.87 -55.69 53.32
CA ASN A 139 26.48 -56.68 54.32
C ASN A 139 25.24 -57.53 53.94
N SER A 140 24.97 -57.66 52.64
CA SER A 140 23.75 -58.28 52.11
C SER A 140 23.81 -59.82 52.08
N VAL A 141 25.00 -60.41 52.02
CA VAL A 141 25.20 -61.86 51.96
C VAL A 141 25.61 -62.41 53.32
N SER A 142 24.87 -63.39 53.82
CA SER A 142 25.11 -64.06 55.09
C SER A 142 25.80 -65.41 54.87
N ILE A 143 26.92 -65.65 55.55
CA ILE A 143 27.74 -66.86 55.42
C ILE A 143 27.79 -67.58 56.77
N SER A 144 27.36 -68.84 56.81
CA SER A 144 27.29 -69.63 58.05
C SER A 144 27.81 -71.06 57.85
N ALA A 145 28.28 -71.70 58.92
CA ALA A 145 28.66 -73.11 58.87
C ALA A 145 27.42 -74.02 58.86
N SER A 146 27.37 -74.99 57.95
CA SER A 146 26.32 -75.99 57.85
C SER A 146 26.63 -77.23 58.71
N LEU A 147 25.61 -77.79 59.37
CA LEU A 147 25.70 -79.04 60.15
C LEU A 147 26.16 -80.26 59.32
N LEU A 148 26.10 -80.19 57.99
CA LEU A 148 26.49 -81.26 57.06
C LEU A 148 27.95 -81.16 56.60
N GLY A 149 28.76 -80.26 57.18
CA GLY A 149 30.19 -80.15 56.87
C GLY A 149 30.51 -79.18 55.73
N GLY A 150 29.93 -77.99 55.74
CA GLY A 150 30.07 -77.01 54.65
C GLY A 150 29.83 -75.56 55.04
N LEU A 151 29.86 -74.65 54.07
CA LEU A 151 29.43 -73.25 54.21
C LEU A 151 28.08 -73.05 53.50
N SER A 152 27.16 -72.33 54.14
CA SER A 152 25.87 -71.92 53.60
C SER A 152 25.86 -70.42 53.38
N TYR A 153 25.47 -70.00 52.19
CA TYR A 153 25.31 -68.62 51.77
C TYR A 153 23.83 -68.32 51.60
N ASN A 154 23.36 -67.18 52.12
CA ASN A 154 21.97 -66.72 51.99
C ASN A 154 21.91 -65.18 51.97
N GLY A 155 21.18 -64.61 51.01
CA GLY A 155 20.84 -63.19 50.97
C GLY A 155 19.85 -62.89 49.84
N THR A 156 19.05 -61.83 50.00
CA THR A 156 18.25 -61.25 48.91
C THR A 156 18.47 -59.76 48.92
N VAL A 157 18.78 -59.17 47.75
CA VAL A 157 19.01 -57.74 47.61
C VAL A 157 18.53 -57.22 46.27
N SER A 158 18.15 -55.94 46.22
CA SER A 158 17.76 -55.26 44.99
C SER A 158 18.82 -54.21 44.63
N PHE A 159 19.16 -54.16 43.34
CA PHE A 159 19.96 -53.12 42.72
C PHE A 159 19.03 -52.30 41.82
N ALA A 160 19.14 -50.98 41.89
CA ALA A 160 18.32 -50.07 41.09
C ALA A 160 19.20 -49.22 40.17
N ASN A 161 18.63 -48.82 39.04
CA ASN A 161 19.24 -47.97 38.03
C ASN A 161 20.55 -48.52 37.45
N LEU A 162 20.61 -49.83 37.18
CA LEU A 162 21.76 -50.40 36.48
C LEU A 162 21.73 -49.92 35.02
N PRO A 163 22.75 -49.19 34.54
CA PRO A 163 22.77 -48.72 33.16
C PRO A 163 23.07 -49.87 32.19
N ALA A 164 22.94 -49.60 30.89
CA ALA A 164 23.34 -50.54 29.84
C ALA A 164 24.82 -50.94 29.99
N GLY A 165 25.10 -52.24 29.89
CA GLY A 165 26.47 -52.74 30.01
C GLY A 165 26.56 -54.23 30.36
N ASP A 166 27.79 -54.74 30.29
CA ASP A 166 28.09 -56.14 30.62
C ASP A 166 28.65 -56.25 32.03
N TYR A 167 27.93 -56.97 32.88
CA TYR A 167 28.19 -57.03 34.30
C TYR A 167 28.51 -58.44 34.80
N THR A 168 29.17 -58.47 35.95
CA THR A 168 29.33 -59.67 36.77
C THR A 168 29.01 -59.35 38.21
N MET A 169 28.56 -60.36 38.96
CA MET A 169 28.41 -60.24 40.42
C MET A 169 29.58 -60.90 41.15
N VAL A 170 30.09 -60.23 42.18
CA VAL A 170 31.14 -60.75 43.07
C VAL A 170 30.74 -60.59 44.53
N ILE A 171 31.09 -61.58 45.32
CA ILE A 171 30.97 -61.51 46.78
C ILE A 171 32.33 -61.07 47.35
N SER A 172 32.32 -60.00 48.13
CA SER A 172 33.53 -59.42 48.72
C SER A 172 33.41 -59.25 50.24
N ALA A 173 34.56 -59.09 50.90
CA ALA A 173 34.57 -58.79 52.33
C ALA A 173 34.28 -57.29 52.53
N PRO A 174 33.44 -56.90 53.51
CA PRO A 174 33.12 -55.50 53.76
C PRO A 174 34.35 -54.66 54.17
N GLU A 175 35.34 -55.34 54.76
CA GLU A 175 36.61 -54.74 55.18
C GLU A 175 37.79 -55.56 54.64
N SER A 176 38.92 -54.91 54.40
CA SER A 176 40.15 -55.52 53.86
C SER A 176 40.90 -56.41 54.86
N ASN A 177 40.48 -56.43 56.13
CA ASN A 177 41.00 -57.29 57.19
C ASN A 177 39.83 -57.92 57.98
N GLY A 178 40.07 -59.02 58.73
CA GLY A 178 39.04 -59.64 59.58
C GLY A 178 38.82 -61.14 59.39
N THR A 179 37.78 -61.66 60.05
CA THR A 179 37.47 -63.10 60.13
C THR A 179 37.00 -63.68 58.79
N LEU A 180 36.25 -62.91 58.00
CA LEU A 180 35.83 -63.29 56.65
C LEU A 180 37.04 -63.38 55.70
N VAL A 181 37.91 -62.38 55.69
CA VAL A 181 39.16 -62.41 54.88
C VAL A 181 40.04 -63.60 55.27
N SER A 182 40.14 -63.91 56.57
CA SER A 182 40.87 -65.08 57.05
C SER A 182 40.23 -66.40 56.59
N LEU A 183 38.89 -66.47 56.55
CA LEU A 183 38.13 -67.64 56.10
C LEU A 183 38.38 -67.90 54.61
N ILE A 184 38.30 -66.86 53.79
CA ILE A 184 38.48 -67.00 52.33
C ILE A 184 39.93 -67.36 52.00
N ASN A 185 40.91 -66.75 52.67
CA ASN A 185 42.32 -67.13 52.53
C ASN A 185 42.57 -68.59 52.90
N ALA A 186 41.94 -69.10 53.96
CA ALA A 186 42.05 -70.50 54.36
C ALA A 186 41.42 -71.46 53.33
N LEU A 187 40.29 -71.08 52.73
CA LEU A 187 39.65 -71.83 51.64
C LEU A 187 40.52 -71.85 50.37
N ALA A 188 41.08 -70.69 50.00
CA ALA A 188 41.96 -70.55 48.84
C ALA A 188 43.27 -71.35 48.99
N ALA A 189 43.91 -71.29 50.15
CA ALA A 189 45.12 -72.07 50.45
C ALA A 189 44.86 -73.58 50.44
N ALA A 190 43.63 -73.99 50.76
CA ALA A 190 43.19 -75.38 50.66
C ALA A 190 42.74 -75.78 49.24
N GLN A 191 42.85 -74.87 48.25
CA GLN A 191 42.38 -75.03 46.88
C GLN A 191 40.91 -75.44 46.79
N VAL A 192 40.10 -74.97 47.74
CA VAL A 192 38.65 -75.19 47.74
C VAL A 192 37.99 -74.07 46.94
N ALA A 193 37.42 -74.42 45.80
CA ALA A 193 36.60 -73.49 45.05
C ALA A 193 35.24 -73.33 45.74
N SER A 194 34.97 -72.15 46.29
CA SER A 194 33.66 -71.77 46.82
C SER A 194 32.88 -71.04 45.73
N PHE A 195 32.10 -71.78 44.97
CA PHE A 195 31.10 -71.21 44.08
C PHE A 195 29.78 -71.09 44.83
N VAL A 196 29.14 -69.93 44.74
CA VAL A 196 27.83 -69.66 45.35
C VAL A 196 26.83 -69.44 44.23
N ASN A 197 25.66 -70.06 44.27
CA ASN A 197 24.65 -69.76 43.26
C ASN A 197 24.06 -68.37 43.53
N VAL A 198 23.94 -67.61 42.45
CA VAL A 198 23.31 -66.31 42.43
C VAL A 198 22.24 -66.36 41.36
N ASP A 199 21.01 -66.12 41.78
CA ASP A 199 19.82 -66.18 40.96
C ASP A 199 19.20 -64.79 40.90
N VAL A 200 19.01 -64.27 39.70
CA VAL A 200 18.19 -63.08 39.48
C VAL A 200 16.73 -63.52 39.53
N THR A 201 16.04 -63.13 40.60
CA THR A 201 14.67 -63.58 40.88
C THR A 201 13.59 -62.69 40.28
N ASP A 202 13.94 -61.43 40.04
CA ASP A 202 13.06 -60.45 39.40
C ASP A 202 13.91 -59.38 38.73
N SER A 203 13.49 -58.88 37.57
CA SER A 203 14.11 -57.76 36.88
C SER A 203 13.06 -57.01 36.06
N VAL A 204 13.11 -55.69 36.12
CA VAL A 204 12.29 -54.79 35.34
C VAL A 204 13.20 -53.83 34.58
N GLY A 205 13.06 -53.82 33.26
CA GLY A 205 13.75 -52.87 32.39
C GLY A 205 12.88 -51.67 32.10
N TYR A 206 13.50 -50.50 32.13
CA TYR A 206 12.88 -49.24 31.72
C TYR A 206 13.59 -48.75 30.48
N SER A 207 12.84 -48.60 29.40
CA SER A 207 13.30 -47.90 28.20
C SER A 207 12.38 -46.72 27.94
N VAL A 208 13.00 -45.61 27.57
CA VAL A 208 12.34 -44.59 26.76
C VAL A 208 12.85 -44.79 25.34
N ASP A 209 11.98 -44.65 24.35
CA ASP A 209 12.49 -44.38 23.01
C ASP A 209 13.34 -43.10 23.09
N ALA A 210 14.47 -43.04 22.38
CA ALA A 210 15.32 -41.85 22.40
C ALA A 210 14.44 -40.66 22.00
N ILE A 211 14.30 -39.70 22.92
CA ILE A 211 13.65 -38.42 22.56
C ILE A 211 14.64 -37.77 21.63
N GLU A 212 14.24 -37.55 20.39
CA GLU A 212 15.00 -36.79 19.42
C GLU A 212 14.09 -35.65 18.96
N GLY A 213 14.63 -34.44 18.96
CA GLY A 213 13.89 -33.24 18.63
C GLY A 213 14.84 -32.14 18.18
N ASN A 214 14.28 -30.96 17.95
CA ASN A 214 15.03 -29.76 17.61
C ASN A 214 14.37 -28.53 18.23
N VAL A 215 15.06 -27.86 19.16
CA VAL A 215 14.55 -26.66 19.85
C VAL A 215 14.42 -25.43 18.94
N LEU A 216 14.84 -25.51 17.67
CA LEU A 216 14.73 -24.42 16.70
C LEU A 216 13.61 -24.63 15.67
N ASP A 217 12.92 -25.79 15.67
CA ASP A 217 11.88 -26.09 14.69
C ASP A 217 10.76 -27.00 15.23
N THR A 218 9.78 -27.34 14.40
CA THR A 218 8.60 -28.15 14.78
C THR A 218 8.71 -29.62 14.40
N THR A 219 9.92 -30.16 14.23
CA THR A 219 10.12 -31.52 13.69
C THR A 219 9.68 -32.64 14.63
N ALA A 220 9.59 -32.41 15.94
CA ALA A 220 9.05 -33.36 16.92
C ALA A 220 7.86 -32.79 17.71
N SER A 221 7.05 -33.68 18.28
CA SER A 221 5.84 -33.32 19.01
C SER A 221 6.19 -32.60 20.32
N GLY A 222 5.89 -31.29 20.39
CA GLY A 222 6.15 -30.46 21.55
C GLY A 222 7.40 -29.59 21.45
N ASP A 223 8.11 -29.65 20.31
CA ASP A 223 9.13 -28.66 19.95
C ASP A 223 8.50 -27.46 19.23
N MET A 224 9.00 -26.26 19.51
CA MET A 224 8.53 -25.00 18.97
C MET A 224 9.57 -24.38 18.04
N GLN A 225 9.09 -23.71 16.98
CA GLN A 225 10.00 -22.97 16.11
C GLN A 225 10.38 -21.65 16.78
N ASP A 226 11.69 -21.41 16.90
CA ASP A 226 12.25 -20.13 17.35
C ASP A 226 12.29 -19.11 16.21
N SER A 227 12.18 -17.82 16.54
CA SER A 227 12.23 -16.71 15.58
C SER A 227 13.62 -16.07 15.53
N GLY A 228 13.96 -15.56 14.35
CA GLY A 228 15.25 -14.91 14.09
C GLY A 228 16.00 -15.52 12.90
N GLN A 229 16.78 -14.70 12.20
CA GLN A 229 17.54 -15.12 11.03
C GLN A 229 18.92 -15.65 11.43
N GLY A 230 19.27 -16.86 10.97
CA GLY A 230 20.59 -17.45 11.21
C GLY A 230 20.87 -17.82 12.68
N ILE A 231 19.82 -18.13 13.44
CA ILE A 231 19.91 -18.49 14.86
C ILE A 231 20.63 -19.83 15.09
N SER A 232 21.32 -19.93 16.22
CA SER A 232 21.96 -21.17 16.70
C SER A 232 21.96 -21.25 18.22
N VAL A 233 21.90 -22.46 18.78
CA VAL A 233 22.00 -22.67 20.23
C VAL A 233 23.46 -22.49 20.67
N THR A 234 23.72 -21.53 21.56
CA THR A 234 25.08 -21.19 22.01
C THR A 234 25.38 -21.65 23.43
N SER A 235 24.37 -21.77 24.29
CA SER A 235 24.53 -22.17 25.69
C SER A 235 23.33 -22.97 26.19
N ALA A 236 23.56 -23.92 27.09
CA ALA A 236 22.48 -24.62 27.78
C ALA A 236 22.89 -25.08 29.20
N VAL A 237 21.91 -25.24 30.09
CA VAL A 237 22.10 -25.62 31.51
C VAL A 237 20.93 -26.47 32.01
N SER A 238 21.18 -27.38 32.97
CA SER A 238 20.12 -28.10 33.67
C SER A 238 19.59 -27.27 34.83
N ASP A 239 18.28 -26.98 34.83
CA ASP A 239 17.58 -26.32 35.95
C ASP A 239 17.11 -27.31 37.00
N SER A 240 17.00 -28.60 36.65
CA SER A 240 16.61 -29.67 37.57
C SER A 240 17.71 -30.09 38.57
N VAL A 241 18.93 -29.55 38.46
CA VAL A 241 20.07 -29.92 39.30
C VAL A 241 20.69 -28.67 39.93
N ASP A 242 20.54 -28.55 41.25
CA ASP A 242 21.08 -27.44 42.04
C ASP A 242 22.59 -27.26 41.82
N GLY A 243 22.99 -26.03 41.45
CA GLY A 243 24.40 -25.66 41.28
C GLY A 243 24.98 -25.95 39.90
N SER A 244 24.16 -26.33 38.92
CA SER A 244 24.56 -26.44 37.51
C SER A 244 24.99 -25.08 36.95
N THR A 245 25.97 -25.09 36.04
CA THR A 245 26.45 -23.88 35.35
C THR A 245 26.27 -24.04 33.84
N PRO A 246 25.96 -22.95 33.10
CA PRO A 246 25.81 -23.02 31.65
C PRO A 246 27.05 -23.55 30.93
N VAL A 247 26.80 -24.36 29.89
CA VAL A 247 27.83 -24.97 29.05
C VAL A 247 27.66 -24.47 27.62
N ASN A 248 28.76 -24.12 26.96
CA ASN A 248 28.74 -23.72 25.56
C ASN A 248 28.37 -24.90 24.66
N VAL A 249 27.32 -24.74 23.86
CA VAL A 249 26.83 -25.74 22.92
C VAL A 249 27.65 -25.68 21.62
N THR A 250 27.91 -26.83 21.00
CA THR A 250 28.72 -26.92 19.78
C THR A 250 28.05 -27.82 18.75
N SER A 251 28.51 -27.75 17.49
CA SER A 251 28.00 -28.61 16.42
C SER A 251 28.29 -30.11 16.64
N ALA A 252 29.19 -30.46 17.57
CA ALA A 252 29.48 -31.86 17.91
C ALA A 252 28.55 -32.43 18.99
N GLY A 253 27.67 -31.59 19.56
CA GLY A 253 26.81 -31.95 20.69
C GLY A 253 27.50 -31.78 22.04
N VAL A 254 26.70 -31.49 23.07
CA VAL A 254 27.15 -31.38 24.46
C VAL A 254 26.16 -32.09 25.38
N ASP A 255 26.67 -32.92 26.30
CA ASP A 255 25.87 -33.63 27.28
C ASP A 255 25.64 -32.79 28.54
N ILE A 256 24.38 -32.65 28.93
CA ILE A 256 23.89 -31.92 30.10
C ILE A 256 23.16 -32.93 30.99
N THR A 257 23.71 -33.16 32.18
CA THR A 257 23.13 -34.10 33.14
C THR A 257 21.97 -33.44 33.88
N GLY A 258 20.76 -33.95 33.66
CA GLY A 258 19.56 -33.64 34.43
C GLY A 258 19.44 -34.48 35.71
N ALA A 259 18.32 -34.35 36.42
CA ALA A 259 18.06 -35.12 37.63
C ALA A 259 17.70 -36.58 37.32
N TYR A 260 17.07 -36.83 36.17
CA TYR A 260 16.54 -38.13 35.78
C TYR A 260 17.14 -38.70 34.48
N GLY A 261 17.78 -37.87 33.67
CA GLY A 261 18.43 -38.27 32.41
C GLY A 261 19.56 -37.35 31.99
N VAL A 262 20.07 -37.55 30.77
CA VAL A 262 21.09 -36.73 30.14
C VAL A 262 20.55 -36.21 28.82
N LEU A 263 20.59 -34.89 28.64
CA LEU A 263 20.28 -34.20 27.39
C LEU A 263 21.57 -34.00 26.59
N THR A 264 21.60 -34.44 25.34
CA THR A 264 22.65 -34.07 24.37
C THR A 264 22.06 -33.04 23.42
N ILE A 265 22.58 -31.81 23.39
CA ILE A 265 22.08 -30.73 22.52
C ILE A 265 23.18 -30.19 21.60
N HIS A 266 22.83 -29.86 20.36
CA HIS A 266 23.73 -29.37 19.31
C HIS A 266 23.41 -27.91 18.95
N SER A 267 24.37 -27.24 18.30
CA SER A 267 24.21 -25.82 17.94
C SER A 267 23.14 -25.57 16.87
N ASP A 268 22.77 -26.60 16.09
CA ASP A 268 21.67 -26.55 15.13
C ASP A 268 20.30 -26.82 15.78
N GLY A 269 20.25 -26.85 17.12
CA GLY A 269 19.05 -27.08 17.91
C GLY A 269 18.68 -28.55 18.08
N SER A 270 19.25 -29.45 17.28
CA SER A 270 18.96 -30.88 17.40
C SER A 270 19.40 -31.40 18.77
N TYR A 271 18.51 -32.15 19.43
CA TYR A 271 18.80 -32.70 20.74
C TYR A 271 18.34 -34.15 20.86
N SER A 272 18.95 -34.85 21.82
CA SER A 272 18.49 -36.17 22.26
C SER A 272 18.48 -36.29 23.77
N TYR A 273 17.54 -37.04 24.34
CA TYR A 273 17.49 -37.27 25.80
C TYR A 273 17.49 -38.76 26.14
N GLN A 274 18.39 -39.14 27.04
CA GLN A 274 18.57 -40.51 27.51
C GLN A 274 18.29 -40.63 29.01
N LEU A 275 17.37 -41.52 29.38
CA LEU A 275 17.02 -41.79 30.77
C LEU A 275 18.19 -42.45 31.54
N THR A 276 18.45 -41.99 32.78
CA THR A 276 19.47 -42.57 33.68
C THR A 276 18.87 -43.14 34.98
N LYS A 277 17.59 -42.88 35.25
CA LYS A 277 16.85 -43.38 36.41
C LYS A 277 15.65 -44.21 35.94
N GLY A 278 15.45 -45.40 36.50
CA GLY A 278 14.37 -46.34 36.17
C GLY A 278 13.00 -45.87 36.68
N GLY A 279 12.23 -46.76 37.30
CA GLY A 279 10.83 -46.49 37.69
C GLY A 279 10.60 -45.28 38.59
N ALA A 280 11.62 -44.78 39.29
CA ALA A 280 11.55 -43.58 40.12
C ALA A 280 11.40 -42.26 39.32
N ALA A 281 11.72 -42.27 38.02
CA ALA A 281 11.60 -41.11 37.14
C ALA A 281 10.19 -40.94 36.55
N ILE A 282 9.34 -41.98 36.59
CA ILE A 282 8.00 -41.94 35.99
C ILE A 282 7.13 -40.90 36.71
N GLY A 283 6.52 -39.99 35.93
CA GLY A 283 5.72 -38.86 36.40
C GLY A 283 6.56 -37.70 36.95
N LYS A 284 7.85 -37.63 36.62
CA LYS A 284 8.77 -36.52 36.94
C LYS A 284 9.26 -35.85 35.66
N SER A 285 9.90 -34.70 35.78
CA SER A 285 10.41 -33.95 34.64
C SER A 285 11.83 -33.47 34.87
N ASP A 286 12.61 -33.39 33.79
CA ASP A 286 13.85 -32.61 33.72
C ASP A 286 13.59 -31.31 32.95
N VAL A 287 14.14 -30.18 33.41
CA VAL A 287 14.02 -28.85 32.79
C VAL A 287 15.42 -28.35 32.49
N PHE A 288 15.62 -27.86 31.27
CA PHE A 288 16.89 -27.34 30.76
C PHE A 288 16.68 -25.95 30.14
N SER A 289 17.40 -24.93 30.60
CA SER A 289 17.42 -23.63 29.92
C SER A 289 18.42 -23.66 28.77
N TYR A 290 18.04 -23.16 27.59
CA TYR A 290 18.94 -22.96 26.45
C TYR A 290 18.89 -21.51 25.94
N THR A 291 19.98 -21.07 25.33
CA THR A 291 20.16 -19.72 24.78
C THR A 291 20.46 -19.82 23.29
N ILE A 292 19.68 -19.12 22.48
CA ILE A 292 19.93 -18.93 21.04
C ILE A 292 20.65 -17.62 20.79
N THR A 293 21.37 -17.55 19.67
CA THR A 293 22.08 -16.35 19.23
C THR A 293 22.03 -16.23 17.71
N ASP A 294 21.74 -15.03 17.20
CA ASP A 294 21.74 -14.73 15.76
C ASP A 294 23.14 -14.33 15.22
N GLU A 295 23.21 -13.99 13.93
CA GLU A 295 24.47 -13.56 13.29
C GLU A 295 24.99 -12.21 13.81
N THR A 296 24.13 -11.39 14.40
CA THR A 296 24.43 -10.05 14.95
C THR A 296 24.83 -10.08 16.42
N GLY A 297 24.63 -11.20 17.11
CA GLY A 297 25.01 -11.44 18.50
C GLY A 297 23.90 -11.18 19.53
N ASN A 298 22.66 -10.97 19.11
CA ASN A 298 21.51 -10.86 19.99
C ASN A 298 21.15 -12.23 20.53
N THR A 299 20.61 -12.30 21.75
CA THR A 299 20.37 -13.58 22.44
C THR A 299 18.98 -13.64 23.06
N SER A 300 18.34 -14.80 22.95
CA SER A 300 17.10 -15.13 23.68
C SER A 300 17.27 -16.44 24.45
N THR A 301 16.57 -16.61 25.57
CA THR A 301 16.74 -17.78 26.47
C THR A 301 15.39 -18.29 26.94
N THR A 302 15.19 -19.60 26.83
CA THR A 302 13.96 -20.28 27.22
C THR A 302 14.26 -21.71 27.70
N ASN A 303 13.22 -22.50 27.98
CA ASN A 303 13.33 -23.82 28.59
C ASN A 303 12.89 -24.95 27.65
N LEU A 304 13.62 -26.06 27.67
CA LEU A 304 13.21 -27.38 27.20
C LEU A 304 12.82 -28.25 28.41
N THR A 305 11.58 -28.73 28.44
CA THR A 305 11.05 -29.60 29.48
C THR A 305 10.84 -31.02 28.97
N ILE A 306 11.39 -32.01 29.68
CA ILE A 306 11.22 -33.43 29.38
C ILE A 306 10.37 -34.11 30.46
N ASN A 307 9.12 -34.47 30.13
CA ASN A 307 8.14 -35.08 31.03
C ASN A 307 8.15 -36.62 30.93
N ILE A 308 8.68 -37.31 31.93
CA ILE A 308 8.99 -38.73 31.84
C ILE A 308 7.76 -39.60 32.16
N GLY A 309 7.22 -40.33 31.19
CA GLY A 309 6.31 -41.46 31.43
C GLY A 309 4.89 -41.08 31.86
N GLY A 310 4.44 -39.88 31.55
CA GLY A 310 3.03 -39.51 31.63
C GLY A 310 2.62 -38.75 30.38
N ASN A 311 1.40 -39.01 29.89
CA ASN A 311 0.69 -38.12 28.95
C ASN A 311 0.32 -36.81 29.66
N ILE A 312 1.34 -36.08 30.09
CA ILE A 312 1.28 -34.80 30.79
C ILE A 312 2.05 -33.83 29.91
N GLU A 313 1.59 -33.65 28.68
CA GLU A 313 1.89 -32.41 27.98
C GLU A 313 0.89 -31.38 28.54
N PRO A 314 1.31 -30.53 29.51
CA PRO A 314 0.43 -29.48 29.99
C PRO A 314 0.11 -28.54 28.82
N ALA A 315 -1.07 -27.92 28.85
CA ALA A 315 -1.38 -26.87 27.89
C ALA A 315 -0.27 -25.79 27.91
N GLN A 316 0.28 -25.44 26.75
CA GLN A 316 1.20 -24.31 26.57
C GLN A 316 0.58 -23.35 25.55
N ALA A 317 0.49 -22.08 25.94
CA ALA A 317 -0.09 -21.02 25.12
C ALA A 317 1.03 -20.11 24.63
N ASN A 318 1.09 -19.84 23.33
CA ASN A 318 2.13 -19.04 22.69
C ASN A 318 1.55 -17.70 22.20
N PRO A 319 2.27 -16.58 22.34
CA PRO A 319 1.76 -15.30 21.90
C PRO A 319 1.58 -15.27 20.38
N ASP A 320 0.45 -14.73 19.94
CA ASP A 320 0.09 -14.52 18.54
C ASP A 320 0.18 -13.03 18.22
N ALA A 321 0.69 -12.69 17.03
CA ALA A 321 0.74 -11.31 16.53
C ALA A 321 0.21 -11.27 15.09
N GLN A 322 -0.64 -10.29 14.79
CA GLN A 322 -1.33 -10.19 13.51
C GLN A 322 -1.44 -8.73 13.08
N GLU A 323 -1.50 -8.50 11.77
CA GLU A 323 -1.66 -7.17 11.19
C GLU A 323 -2.97 -7.09 10.40
N THR A 324 -3.64 -5.94 10.48
CA THR A 324 -4.85 -5.67 9.69
C THR A 324 -4.85 -4.26 9.12
N ASP A 325 -5.12 -4.16 7.82
CA ASP A 325 -5.20 -2.88 7.11
C ASP A 325 -6.60 -2.28 7.18
N LEU A 326 -6.70 -1.02 7.59
CA LEU A 326 -7.88 -0.20 7.30
C LEU A 326 -7.70 0.52 5.97
N THR A 327 -8.77 0.55 5.17
CA THR A 327 -8.85 1.35 3.96
C THR A 327 -9.96 2.38 4.08
N ALA A 328 -9.78 3.57 3.51
CA ALA A 328 -10.89 4.52 3.43
C ALA A 328 -11.87 4.01 2.36
N THR A 329 -13.16 4.01 2.66
CA THR A 329 -14.19 3.83 1.64
C THR A 329 -14.64 5.17 1.10
N PHE A 330 -14.86 5.22 -0.21
CA PHE A 330 -15.60 6.31 -0.81
C PHE A 330 -16.96 6.46 -0.14
N ASP A 331 -17.26 7.68 0.27
CA ASP A 331 -18.52 8.08 0.87
C ASP A 331 -19.69 7.73 -0.05
N THR A 332 -20.56 6.83 0.42
CA THR A 332 -21.77 6.42 -0.30
C THR A 332 -23.07 6.97 0.30
N LEU A 333 -22.98 7.66 1.45
CA LEU A 333 -24.15 8.15 2.18
C LEU A 333 -24.46 9.62 1.91
N ASN A 334 -23.57 10.33 1.19
CA ASN A 334 -23.78 11.71 0.82
C ASN A 334 -25.03 12.00 0.01
N GLY A 335 -25.86 12.90 0.53
CA GLY A 335 -27.06 13.36 -0.15
C GLY A 335 -28.32 12.55 0.19
N GLU A 336 -28.20 11.50 1.00
CA GLU A 336 -29.36 10.83 1.56
C GLU A 336 -30.18 11.83 2.38
N SER A 337 -31.47 11.90 2.10
CA SER A 337 -32.37 12.85 2.76
C SER A 337 -33.75 12.27 2.94
N GLY A 338 -34.37 12.63 4.05
CA GLY A 338 -35.68 12.13 4.41
C GLY A 338 -36.31 12.98 5.48
N THR A 339 -37.34 12.43 6.09
CA THR A 339 -38.04 13.08 7.20
C THR A 339 -38.00 12.19 8.41
N VAL A 340 -37.83 12.81 9.59
CA VAL A 340 -37.87 12.12 10.87
C VAL A 340 -39.01 12.62 11.74
N GLY A 341 -39.53 11.71 12.56
CA GLY A 341 -40.50 12.01 13.60
C GLY A 341 -39.85 12.57 14.88
N GLN A 342 -40.68 13.13 15.76
CA GLN A 342 -40.28 13.57 17.10
C GLN A 342 -40.70 12.52 18.12
N LEU A 343 -39.81 12.13 19.02
CA LEU A 343 -40.06 11.13 20.07
C LEU A 343 -39.75 11.70 21.46
N VAL A 344 -40.63 11.47 22.43
CA VAL A 344 -40.53 12.01 23.80
C VAL A 344 -40.38 10.87 24.79
N GLY A 345 -39.47 11.02 25.76
CA GLY A 345 -39.28 10.04 26.84
C GLY A 345 -38.27 8.94 26.54
N VAL A 346 -37.42 9.14 25.54
CA VAL A 346 -36.21 8.32 25.32
C VAL A 346 -35.19 8.75 26.37
N SER A 347 -35.28 8.17 27.56
CA SER A 347 -34.29 8.34 28.62
C SER A 347 -33.27 7.21 28.51
N LEU A 348 -32.09 7.54 27.99
CA LEU A 348 -30.78 6.88 28.18
C LEU A 348 -30.82 5.39 28.59
N LEU A 349 -30.64 4.47 27.62
CA LEU A 349 -30.38 3.00 27.73
C LEU A 349 -31.55 2.03 27.43
N GLY A 350 -32.39 2.27 26.41
CA GLY A 350 -33.48 1.32 26.11
C GLY A 350 -33.90 1.20 24.64
N ASN A 351 -34.59 0.11 24.32
CA ASN A 351 -35.07 -0.21 22.97
C ASN A 351 -36.29 0.63 22.59
N VAL A 352 -36.28 1.19 21.38
CA VAL A 352 -37.40 1.84 20.72
C VAL A 352 -38.07 0.83 19.78
N ASN A 353 -39.40 0.72 19.83
CA ASN A 353 -40.13 -0.07 18.84
C ASN A 353 -40.19 0.73 17.52
N VAL A 354 -39.21 0.51 16.65
CA VAL A 354 -39.08 1.15 15.33
C VAL A 354 -40.29 0.91 14.42
N GLY A 355 -41.08 -0.14 14.66
CA GLY A 355 -42.35 -0.39 13.96
C GLY A 355 -43.45 0.66 14.23
N LEU A 356 -43.28 1.53 15.22
CA LEU A 356 -44.17 2.67 15.49
C LEU A 356 -43.85 3.90 14.62
N LEU A 357 -42.72 3.93 13.91
CA LEU A 357 -42.28 5.04 13.04
C LEU A 357 -42.88 4.97 11.62
N ASN A 358 -43.80 4.04 11.38
CA ASN A 358 -44.32 3.62 10.07
C ASN A 358 -44.64 4.79 9.11
N GLY A 359 -43.76 4.96 8.11
CA GLY A 359 -43.98 5.73 6.89
C GLY A 359 -43.10 6.96 6.68
N ASN A 360 -42.33 7.40 7.69
CA ASN A 360 -41.50 8.61 7.62
C ASN A 360 -40.27 8.49 8.54
N SER A 361 -39.40 7.53 8.23
CA SER A 361 -38.08 7.42 8.83
C SER A 361 -37.04 7.75 7.77
N PHE A 362 -36.14 8.65 8.13
CA PHE A 362 -34.87 8.77 7.42
C PHE A 362 -34.05 7.55 7.82
N ASP A 363 -33.84 6.68 6.85
CA ASP A 363 -33.05 5.48 6.99
C ASP A 363 -31.78 5.66 6.16
N PHE A 364 -30.65 5.25 6.71
CA PHE A 364 -29.39 5.14 5.99
C PHE A 364 -28.72 3.83 6.39
N ASP A 365 -28.01 3.22 5.46
CA ASP A 365 -27.42 1.89 5.63
C ASP A 365 -25.90 2.01 5.57
N VAL A 366 -25.20 1.66 6.65
CA VAL A 366 -23.75 1.47 6.61
C VAL A 366 -23.48 0.10 5.99
N ALA A 367 -22.69 0.07 4.92
CA ALA A 367 -22.43 -1.14 4.15
C ALA A 367 -21.77 -2.25 4.98
N ALA A 368 -21.96 -3.52 4.58
CA ALA A 368 -21.30 -4.66 5.22
C ALA A 368 -19.77 -4.52 5.16
N GLY A 369 -19.09 -4.74 6.29
CA GLY A 369 -17.63 -4.56 6.39
C GLY A 369 -17.16 -3.10 6.42
N ALA A 370 -18.08 -2.14 6.51
CA ALA A 370 -17.75 -0.72 6.66
C ALA A 370 -18.12 -0.21 8.06
N ASN A 371 -17.39 0.81 8.47
CA ASN A 371 -17.63 1.61 9.65
C ASN A 371 -17.70 3.07 9.18
N GLU A 372 -18.83 3.75 9.41
CA GLU A 372 -19.04 5.11 8.91
C GLU A 372 -19.40 6.11 10.00
N LYS A 373 -18.78 7.29 9.93
CA LYS A 373 -19.17 8.47 10.69
C LYS A 373 -20.03 9.34 9.79
N VAL A 374 -21.18 9.80 10.25
CA VAL A 374 -22.19 10.46 9.40
C VAL A 374 -22.52 11.83 9.95
N LEU A 375 -22.42 12.87 9.10
CA LEU A 375 -22.86 14.22 9.43
C LEU A 375 -24.34 14.37 9.14
N LEU A 376 -25.14 14.34 10.21
CA LEU A 376 -26.59 14.52 10.12
C LEU A 376 -26.94 16.00 10.25
N THR A 377 -27.56 16.57 9.23
CA THR A 377 -28.08 17.95 9.25
C THR A 377 -29.60 17.94 9.33
N VAL A 378 -30.15 18.66 10.31
CA VAL A 378 -31.60 18.82 10.51
C VAL A 378 -32.05 20.18 9.99
N SER A 379 -33.10 20.20 9.17
CA SER A 379 -33.69 21.42 8.64
C SER A 379 -35.21 21.32 8.44
N GLY A 380 -35.89 22.47 8.37
CA GLY A 380 -37.30 22.53 7.96
C GLY A 380 -38.13 23.42 8.85
N SER A 381 -39.44 23.48 8.56
CA SER A 381 -40.37 24.27 9.37
C SER A 381 -41.75 23.65 9.43
N THR A 382 -42.39 23.71 10.60
CA THR A 382 -43.78 23.26 10.80
C THR A 382 -44.69 24.45 11.13
N GLY A 383 -45.84 24.52 10.45
CA GLY A 383 -46.86 25.53 10.70
C GLY A 383 -47.78 25.14 11.86
N LEU A 384 -48.09 26.06 12.75
CA LEU A 384 -49.01 25.86 13.87
C LEU A 384 -50.46 26.13 13.41
N SER A 385 -51.38 25.21 13.71
CA SER A 385 -52.80 25.43 13.41
C SER A 385 -53.40 26.51 14.32
N LEU A 386 -54.26 27.36 13.75
CA LEU A 386 -54.89 28.53 14.40
C LEU A 386 -55.75 28.22 15.65
N GLY A 387 -55.87 26.96 16.07
CA GLY A 387 -56.73 26.51 17.18
C GLY A 387 -56.05 26.45 18.55
N ALA A 388 -54.71 26.44 18.63
CA ALA A 388 -53.96 26.41 19.88
C ALA A 388 -53.09 27.67 19.99
N ALA A 389 -53.27 28.43 21.06
CA ALA A 389 -52.83 29.80 21.13
C ALA A 389 -51.30 29.95 21.20
N LEU A 390 -50.75 30.86 20.38
CA LEU A 390 -49.37 31.34 20.49
C LEU A 390 -49.04 31.80 21.92
N THR A 391 -50.03 32.33 22.64
CA THR A 391 -49.92 32.72 24.05
C THR A 391 -49.81 31.53 25.00
N THR A 392 -50.46 30.40 24.74
CA THR A 392 -50.26 29.16 25.52
C THR A 392 -48.89 28.56 25.25
N LEU A 393 -48.40 28.59 24.00
CA LEU A 393 -47.07 28.07 23.66
C LEU A 393 -45.96 28.95 24.27
N LEU A 394 -45.97 30.28 24.05
CA LEU A 394 -44.99 31.20 24.66
C LEU A 394 -45.04 31.21 26.20
N SER A 395 -46.23 31.01 26.79
CA SER A 395 -46.39 30.90 28.25
C SER A 395 -45.85 29.59 28.80
N LEU A 396 -45.95 28.49 28.05
CA LEU A 396 -45.42 27.18 28.44
C LEU A 396 -43.89 27.12 28.23
N LEU A 397 -43.39 27.84 27.22
CA LEU A 397 -41.98 28.04 26.88
C LEU A 397 -41.23 29.06 27.78
N GLY A 398 -41.88 29.61 28.82
CA GLY A 398 -41.26 30.59 29.72
C GLY A 398 -40.82 31.90 29.03
N GLY A 399 -41.36 32.21 27.85
CA GLY A 399 -41.01 33.39 27.05
C GLY A 399 -39.76 33.25 26.16
N ALA A 400 -39.15 32.07 26.08
CA ALA A 400 -38.01 31.83 25.18
C ALA A 400 -38.46 31.73 23.71
N SER A 401 -37.69 32.35 22.81
CA SER A 401 -37.92 32.30 21.35
C SER A 401 -37.19 31.15 20.64
N SER A 402 -36.35 30.40 21.35
CA SER A 402 -35.53 29.30 20.85
C SER A 402 -35.26 28.25 21.93
N PHE A 403 -35.16 26.97 21.57
CA PHE A 403 -34.75 25.88 22.47
C PHE A 403 -34.01 24.76 21.72
N THR A 404 -33.37 23.85 22.45
CA THR A 404 -32.61 22.72 21.89
C THR A 404 -33.30 21.38 22.13
N ALA A 405 -33.04 20.42 21.25
CA ALA A 405 -33.43 19.02 21.35
C ALA A 405 -32.25 18.13 20.95
N ASP A 406 -32.30 16.86 21.36
CA ASP A 406 -31.29 15.87 21.03
C ASP A 406 -31.62 15.20 19.69
N LEU A 407 -30.62 14.67 19.00
CA LEU A 407 -30.80 13.81 17.82
C LEU A 407 -30.32 12.39 18.18
N SER A 408 -31.22 11.42 18.21
CA SER A 408 -30.89 10.02 18.54
C SER A 408 -30.78 9.18 17.26
N ILE A 409 -29.74 8.35 17.18
CA ILE A 409 -29.50 7.36 16.12
C ILE A 409 -29.89 5.99 16.67
N ILE A 410 -30.66 5.23 15.90
CA ILE A 410 -31.29 3.98 16.32
C ILE A 410 -30.97 2.88 15.31
N ASP A 411 -30.52 1.73 15.79
CA ASP A 411 -30.37 0.52 14.99
C ASP A 411 -31.77 -0.04 14.63
N LYS A 412 -32.05 -0.23 13.35
CA LYS A 412 -33.37 -0.65 12.87
C LYS A 412 -33.67 -2.13 13.11
N ALA A 413 -32.64 -2.97 13.24
CA ALA A 413 -32.80 -4.40 13.47
C ALA A 413 -33.09 -4.69 14.95
N THR A 414 -32.37 -4.05 15.88
CA THR A 414 -32.49 -4.28 17.32
C THR A 414 -33.43 -3.28 18.02
N GLY A 415 -33.66 -2.13 17.39
CA GLY A 415 -34.36 -0.99 17.99
C GLY A 415 -33.55 -0.28 19.06
N GLU A 416 -32.27 -0.58 19.22
CA GLU A 416 -31.40 0.03 20.23
C GLU A 416 -30.99 1.46 19.83
N VAL A 417 -30.96 2.37 20.81
CA VAL A 417 -30.40 3.71 20.61
C VAL A 417 -28.88 3.62 20.67
N VAL A 418 -28.24 3.69 19.50
CA VAL A 418 -26.79 3.54 19.35
C VAL A 418 -26.05 4.82 19.76
N GLN A 419 -26.66 5.98 19.51
CA GLN A 419 -26.06 7.26 19.89
C GLN A 419 -27.10 8.35 20.14
N VAL A 420 -26.78 9.31 21.02
CA VAL A 420 -27.55 10.53 21.25
C VAL A 420 -26.65 11.75 21.09
N LEU A 421 -26.89 12.57 20.07
CA LEU A 421 -26.25 13.86 19.88
C LEU A 421 -27.00 14.91 20.71
N THR A 422 -26.47 15.21 21.89
CA THR A 422 -27.13 16.09 22.87
C THR A 422 -27.19 17.54 22.39
N ASN A 423 -28.35 18.19 22.52
CA ASN A 423 -28.62 19.57 22.10
C ASN A 423 -28.31 19.88 20.63
N ALA A 424 -28.24 18.87 19.76
CA ALA A 424 -27.84 19.02 18.36
C ALA A 424 -28.85 19.81 17.50
N VAL A 425 -30.14 19.80 17.87
CA VAL A 425 -31.21 20.43 17.08
C VAL A 425 -31.68 21.71 17.74
N ASN A 426 -31.59 22.84 17.03
CA ASN A 426 -32.13 24.12 17.46
C ASN A 426 -33.53 24.35 16.86
N ILE A 427 -34.49 24.71 17.72
CA ILE A 427 -35.89 24.93 17.36
C ILE A 427 -36.26 26.38 17.68
N ASN A 428 -36.51 27.16 16.63
CA ASN A 428 -36.78 28.59 16.70
C ASN A 428 -38.25 28.89 16.41
N VAL A 429 -38.85 29.80 17.20
CA VAL A 429 -40.20 30.31 16.95
C VAL A 429 -40.10 31.49 15.99
N ASN A 430 -40.55 31.32 14.75
CA ASN A 430 -40.53 32.39 13.74
C ASN A 430 -41.79 33.26 13.84
N GLY A 431 -41.59 34.57 14.02
CA GLY A 431 -42.63 35.56 14.32
C GLY A 431 -43.76 35.68 13.27
N ILE A 432 -44.89 36.29 13.68
CA ILE A 432 -46.19 36.58 13.00
C ILE A 432 -46.87 35.46 12.17
N GLY A 433 -46.13 34.49 11.64
CA GLY A 433 -46.59 33.41 10.78
C GLY A 433 -46.85 32.07 11.48
N LEU A 434 -46.81 32.04 12.82
CA LEU A 434 -47.14 30.86 13.62
C LEU A 434 -46.39 29.59 13.16
N SER A 435 -45.06 29.61 13.07
CA SER A 435 -44.26 28.44 12.64
C SER A 435 -43.04 28.18 13.52
N LEU A 436 -42.62 26.92 13.58
CA LEU A 436 -41.39 26.46 14.23
C LEU A 436 -40.37 26.14 13.14
N GLY A 437 -39.19 26.74 13.20
CA GLY A 437 -38.06 26.41 12.35
C GLY A 437 -37.09 25.47 13.07
N TYR A 438 -36.64 24.44 12.37
CA TYR A 438 -35.66 23.46 12.85
C TYR A 438 -34.35 23.68 12.07
N SER A 439 -33.24 23.70 12.79
CA SER A 439 -31.89 23.84 12.22
C SER A 439 -30.87 23.23 13.16
N GLY A 440 -29.80 22.62 12.65
CA GLY A 440 -28.72 22.07 13.47
C GLY A 440 -28.29 20.71 12.93
N GLY A 441 -27.80 19.87 13.82
CA GLY A 441 -27.20 18.59 13.45
C GLY A 441 -25.88 18.32 14.16
N GLY A 442 -25.21 17.27 13.73
CA GLY A 442 -23.90 16.90 14.24
C GLY A 442 -23.39 15.62 13.62
N TRP A 443 -22.09 15.40 13.78
CA TRP A 443 -21.44 14.14 13.43
C TRP A 443 -21.84 13.05 14.41
N SER A 444 -22.15 11.86 13.87
CA SER A 444 -22.24 10.64 14.68
C SER A 444 -20.85 10.23 15.19
N SER A 445 -20.81 9.22 16.07
CA SER A 445 -19.66 8.36 16.28
C SER A 445 -19.52 7.42 15.08
N MET A 446 -18.47 6.59 15.07
CA MET A 446 -18.35 5.52 14.09
C MET A 446 -19.51 4.54 14.27
N LEU A 447 -20.30 4.36 13.21
CA LEU A 447 -21.42 3.43 13.16
C LEU A 447 -20.95 2.17 12.42
N PRO A 448 -21.04 0.98 13.01
CA PRO A 448 -20.74 -0.28 12.32
C PRO A 448 -21.67 -0.55 11.14
N SER A 449 -21.40 -1.59 10.37
CA SER A 449 -22.29 -2.04 9.31
C SER A 449 -23.69 -2.34 9.86
N GLY A 450 -24.73 -1.77 9.24
CA GLY A 450 -26.09 -1.88 9.74
C GLY A 450 -27.05 -0.86 9.15
N SER A 451 -28.33 -1.06 9.41
CA SER A 451 -29.38 -0.10 9.01
C SER A 451 -29.74 0.79 10.18
N TYR A 452 -29.64 2.10 9.99
CA TYR A 452 -29.90 3.09 11.03
C TYR A 452 -31.04 4.04 10.67
N THR A 453 -31.67 4.61 11.68
CA THR A 453 -32.57 5.74 11.55
C THR A 453 -32.27 6.81 12.59
N ALA A 454 -32.55 8.07 12.27
CA ALA A 454 -32.46 9.19 13.20
C ALA A 454 -33.84 9.64 13.70
N VAL A 455 -33.93 10.15 14.93
CA VAL A 455 -35.14 10.82 15.46
C VAL A 455 -34.78 12.03 16.30
N VAL A 456 -35.60 13.07 16.25
CA VAL A 456 -35.46 14.20 17.19
C VAL A 456 -36.06 13.78 18.53
N SER A 457 -35.24 13.79 19.58
CA SER A 457 -35.57 13.26 20.91
C SER A 457 -35.40 14.30 22.03
N SER A 458 -36.03 14.03 23.16
CA SER A 458 -35.84 14.81 24.40
C SER A 458 -35.70 13.88 25.61
N PRO A 459 -34.72 14.13 26.50
CA PRO A 459 -34.41 13.23 27.63
C PRO A 459 -35.47 13.25 28.73
N ASN A 460 -36.44 14.17 28.69
CA ASN A 460 -37.43 14.39 29.73
C ASN A 460 -38.87 14.42 29.17
N THR A 461 -39.70 13.49 29.64
CA THR A 461 -41.13 13.38 29.27
C THR A 461 -41.99 14.57 29.69
N GLY A 462 -41.55 15.34 30.69
CA GLY A 462 -42.21 16.56 31.16
C GLY A 462 -41.71 17.85 30.50
N GLY A 463 -40.85 17.76 29.48
CA GLY A 463 -40.26 18.89 28.79
C GLY A 463 -41.17 19.53 27.73
N LEU A 464 -40.70 20.64 27.16
CA LEU A 464 -41.38 21.40 26.10
C LEU A 464 -41.72 20.56 24.85
N LEU A 465 -40.85 19.62 24.47
CA LEU A 465 -41.11 18.70 23.35
C LEU A 465 -42.28 17.73 23.65
N GLY A 466 -42.44 17.30 24.91
CA GLY A 466 -43.62 16.56 25.37
C GLY A 466 -44.90 17.35 25.21
N ALA A 467 -44.89 18.62 25.63
CA ALA A 467 -46.03 19.50 25.46
C ALA A 467 -46.34 19.83 23.98
N LEU A 468 -45.33 19.86 23.11
CA LEU A 468 -45.49 20.08 21.67
C LEU A 468 -46.15 18.87 20.98
N LEU A 469 -45.80 17.66 21.42
CA LEU A 469 -46.38 16.41 20.95
C LEU A 469 -47.83 16.23 21.43
N ASP A 470 -48.14 16.59 22.68
CA ASP A 470 -49.51 16.61 23.23
C ASP A 470 -50.47 17.55 22.47
N LEU A 471 -49.91 18.60 21.85
CA LEU A 471 -50.65 19.52 20.99
C LEU A 471 -50.81 19.00 19.55
N ASN A 472 -50.30 17.81 19.24
CA ASN A 472 -50.32 17.17 17.92
C ASN A 472 -49.72 18.08 16.82
N LEU A 473 -48.71 18.88 17.18
CA LEU A 473 -48.09 19.93 16.33
C LEU A 473 -46.90 19.46 15.51
N GLY A 474 -46.45 18.22 15.66
CA GLY A 474 -45.34 17.67 14.90
C GLY A 474 -45.88 16.64 13.92
N THR A 475 -45.43 16.67 12.68
CA THR A 475 -45.39 15.39 11.98
C THR A 475 -44.00 15.10 11.46
N PHE A 476 -43.34 16.00 10.72
CA PHE A 476 -42.08 15.66 10.05
C PHE A 476 -41.09 16.83 9.97
N VAL A 477 -39.82 16.58 10.27
CA VAL A 477 -38.69 17.52 10.07
C VAL A 477 -37.73 16.87 9.08
N ASN A 478 -37.13 17.64 8.17
CA ASN A 478 -36.18 17.09 7.23
C ASN A 478 -34.85 16.83 7.95
N VAL A 479 -34.25 15.70 7.63
CA VAL A 479 -32.87 15.39 7.99
C VAL A 479 -32.16 14.85 6.76
N SER A 480 -30.88 15.13 6.64
CA SER A 480 -30.04 14.62 5.55
C SER A 480 -28.66 14.27 6.05
N VAL A 481 -28.04 13.27 5.44
CA VAL A 481 -26.58 13.11 5.45
C VAL A 481 -26.01 14.17 4.51
N THR A 482 -25.24 15.10 5.07
CA THR A 482 -24.55 16.14 4.28
C THR A 482 -23.09 15.83 4.02
N ASP A 483 -22.53 14.90 4.79
CA ASP A 483 -21.15 14.39 4.68
C ASP A 483 -21.09 13.01 5.36
N SER A 484 -20.27 12.07 4.89
CA SER A 484 -19.87 10.88 5.65
C SER A 484 -18.37 10.58 5.51
N GLU A 485 -17.80 9.97 6.54
CA GLU A 485 -16.43 9.47 6.52
C GLU A 485 -16.51 7.97 6.78
N GLY A 486 -16.24 7.18 5.75
CA GLY A 486 -16.31 5.73 5.82
C GLY A 486 -14.95 5.07 5.77
N TYR A 487 -14.81 4.00 6.53
CA TYR A 487 -13.64 3.14 6.56
C TYR A 487 -14.10 1.71 6.29
N HIS A 488 -13.49 1.07 5.30
CA HIS A 488 -13.63 -0.36 5.10
C HIS A 488 -12.53 -1.09 5.82
N THR A 489 -12.97 -2.13 6.49
CA THR A 489 -12.13 -2.94 7.34
C THR A 489 -12.53 -4.37 7.07
N ASP A 490 -11.72 -5.07 6.29
CA ASP A 490 -11.88 -6.51 6.18
C ASP A 490 -11.74 -7.12 7.58
N SER A 491 -12.63 -8.02 7.95
CA SER A 491 -12.50 -8.73 9.22
C SER A 491 -11.27 -9.63 9.15
N LEU A 492 -10.31 -9.41 10.06
CA LEU A 492 -9.19 -10.33 10.24
C LEU A 492 -9.72 -11.64 10.80
N THR A 493 -9.28 -12.78 10.26
CA THR A 493 -9.65 -14.11 10.76
C THR A 493 -8.39 -14.92 10.99
N GLY A 494 -8.33 -15.65 12.10
CA GLY A 494 -7.20 -16.53 12.40
C GLY A 494 -7.55 -17.62 13.41
N ASN A 495 -6.53 -18.30 13.96
CA ASN A 495 -6.73 -19.30 14.99
C ASN A 495 -5.57 -19.34 16.01
N VAL A 496 -5.85 -18.90 17.24
CA VAL A 496 -4.85 -18.90 18.33
C VAL A 496 -4.34 -20.28 18.75
N LEU A 497 -5.00 -21.38 18.35
CA LEU A 497 -4.56 -22.75 18.68
C LEU A 497 -3.76 -23.42 17.57
N GLN A 498 -3.67 -22.84 16.36
CA GLN A 498 -3.07 -23.47 15.18
C GLN A 498 -2.30 -22.44 14.36
N SER A 499 -1.10 -22.79 13.90
CA SER A 499 -0.40 -21.91 12.96
C SER A 499 -1.11 -21.89 11.61
N ASP A 500 -1.53 -20.71 11.16
CA ASP A 500 -2.22 -20.48 9.89
C ASP A 500 -1.48 -19.55 8.92
N GLY A 501 -0.27 -19.12 9.28
CA GLY A 501 0.68 -18.43 8.41
C GLY A 501 0.66 -16.90 8.47
N ALA A 502 -0.16 -16.27 9.34
CA ALA A 502 -0.26 -14.82 9.46
C ALA A 502 0.35 -14.23 10.76
N GLY A 503 1.25 -14.96 11.42
CA GLY A 503 1.85 -14.58 12.71
C GLY A 503 1.24 -15.32 13.91
N ASP A 504 0.33 -16.27 13.65
CA ASP A 504 -0.17 -17.24 14.64
C ASP A 504 0.88 -18.34 14.94
N VAL A 505 1.15 -18.54 16.22
CA VAL A 505 2.06 -19.57 16.75
C VAL A 505 1.22 -20.67 17.38
N ALA A 506 1.36 -21.91 16.90
CA ALA A 506 0.51 -23.01 17.36
C ALA A 506 0.66 -23.28 18.86
N ASP A 507 -0.45 -23.31 19.59
CA ASP A 507 -0.50 -23.80 20.97
C ASP A 507 -0.35 -25.33 21.06
N THR A 508 0.23 -25.82 22.16
CA THR A 508 0.48 -27.26 22.37
C THR A 508 -0.23 -27.82 23.61
N GLY A 509 -0.43 -29.15 23.62
CA GLY A 509 -1.13 -29.86 24.69
C GLY A 509 -2.29 -30.75 24.22
N VAL A 510 -2.73 -31.64 25.12
CA VAL A 510 -3.70 -32.70 24.78
C VAL A 510 -5.15 -32.20 24.83
N ASN A 511 -5.77 -32.06 23.65
CA ASN A 511 -7.15 -31.58 23.45
C ASN A 511 -7.40 -30.21 24.12
N ILE A 512 -6.50 -29.27 23.87
CA ILE A 512 -6.62 -27.89 24.34
C ILE A 512 -7.84 -27.19 23.72
N LYS A 513 -8.37 -26.22 24.46
CA LYS A 513 -9.46 -25.33 24.02
C LYS A 513 -9.31 -23.97 24.69
N VAL A 514 -9.74 -22.91 24.03
CA VAL A 514 -9.82 -21.58 24.64
C VAL A 514 -10.98 -21.57 25.64
N THR A 515 -10.71 -21.19 26.89
CA THR A 515 -11.69 -21.16 27.99
C THR A 515 -12.01 -19.75 28.47
N SER A 516 -11.06 -18.82 28.42
CA SER A 516 -11.32 -17.44 28.79
C SER A 516 -10.52 -16.47 27.94
N VAL A 517 -10.99 -15.24 27.85
CA VAL A 517 -10.33 -14.16 27.11
C VAL A 517 -10.62 -12.82 27.78
N THR A 518 -9.65 -11.92 27.76
CA THR A 518 -9.70 -10.58 28.37
C THR A 518 -9.19 -9.55 27.37
N ALA A 519 -9.91 -8.45 27.16
CA ALA A 519 -9.42 -7.33 26.35
C ALA A 519 -8.42 -6.50 27.15
N THR A 520 -7.14 -6.85 27.05
CA THR A 520 -6.06 -6.31 27.88
C THR A 520 -5.80 -4.83 27.61
N SER A 521 -6.02 -4.37 26.37
CA SER A 521 -5.97 -2.96 26.00
C SER A 521 -7.09 -2.11 26.63
N VAL A 522 -8.13 -2.71 27.23
CA VAL A 522 -9.21 -1.99 27.92
C VAL A 522 -8.95 -1.96 29.43
N ASN A 523 -8.73 -0.77 29.98
CA ASN A 523 -8.43 -0.60 31.40
C ASN A 523 -9.58 -1.12 32.29
N GLY A 524 -9.28 -2.12 33.14
CA GLY A 524 -10.23 -2.74 34.05
C GLY A 524 -11.13 -3.80 33.40
N ALA A 525 -10.76 -4.32 32.23
CA ALA A 525 -11.46 -5.45 31.62
C ALA A 525 -11.37 -6.71 32.49
N GLU A 526 -12.51 -7.39 32.66
CA GLU A 526 -12.61 -8.65 33.40
C GLU A 526 -12.62 -9.83 32.40
N PRO A 527 -12.06 -11.00 32.77
CA PRO A 527 -12.08 -12.18 31.92
C PRO A 527 -13.50 -12.64 31.57
N LYS A 528 -13.72 -12.96 30.29
CA LYS A 528 -14.96 -13.56 29.78
C LYS A 528 -14.75 -15.02 29.42
N GLU A 529 -15.72 -15.86 29.79
CA GLU A 529 -15.74 -17.27 29.41
C GLU A 529 -16.00 -17.43 27.89
N VAL A 530 -15.19 -18.26 27.24
CA VAL A 530 -15.29 -18.53 25.81
C VAL A 530 -16.21 -19.73 25.56
N SER A 531 -17.21 -19.54 24.69
CA SER A 531 -18.17 -20.58 24.34
C SER A 531 -17.87 -21.19 22.97
N GLY A 532 -18.33 -22.43 22.74
CA GLY A 532 -18.21 -23.07 21.42
C GLY A 532 -19.05 -22.42 20.32
N SER A 533 -20.00 -21.54 20.66
CA SER A 533 -20.74 -20.71 19.68
C SER A 533 -20.09 -19.36 19.40
N GLY A 534 -18.91 -19.10 19.98
CA GLY A 534 -18.23 -17.82 19.93
C GLY A 534 -18.57 -16.93 21.12
N THR A 535 -17.61 -16.12 21.55
CA THR A 535 -17.76 -15.06 22.55
C THR A 535 -17.19 -13.77 21.98
N THR A 536 -17.99 -12.70 21.97
CA THR A 536 -17.57 -11.38 21.50
C THR A 536 -17.08 -10.50 22.67
N ILE A 537 -15.92 -9.87 22.48
CA ILE A 537 -15.25 -9.00 23.43
C ILE A 537 -14.90 -7.69 22.74
N GLU A 538 -15.45 -6.61 23.29
CA GLU A 538 -15.11 -5.26 22.85
C GLU A 538 -13.72 -4.87 23.39
N GLY A 539 -12.78 -4.60 22.50
CA GLY A 539 -11.49 -3.98 22.75
C GLY A 539 -11.56 -2.45 22.74
N ALA A 540 -10.39 -1.79 22.73
CA ALA A 540 -10.29 -0.33 22.65
C ALA A 540 -10.44 0.19 21.21
N TRP A 541 -9.95 -0.57 20.25
CA TRP A 541 -9.81 -0.25 18.83
C TRP A 541 -10.56 -1.24 17.92
N GLY A 542 -11.09 -2.34 18.44
CA GLY A 542 -11.94 -3.26 17.70
C GLY A 542 -12.67 -4.28 18.56
N SER A 543 -13.44 -5.17 17.93
CA SER A 543 -14.17 -6.26 18.59
C SER A 543 -13.61 -7.61 18.14
N LEU A 544 -13.25 -8.45 19.11
CA LEU A 544 -12.81 -9.83 18.88
C LEU A 544 -13.96 -10.78 19.15
N THR A 545 -14.27 -11.66 18.20
CA THR A 545 -15.12 -12.84 18.43
C THR A 545 -14.25 -14.08 18.37
N ILE A 546 -14.08 -14.76 19.50
CA ILE A 546 -13.24 -15.97 19.63
C ILE A 546 -14.07 -17.18 20.06
N HIS A 547 -13.75 -18.34 19.49
CA HIS A 547 -14.41 -19.62 19.75
C HIS A 547 -13.53 -20.54 20.60
N SER A 548 -14.14 -21.55 21.22
CA SER A 548 -13.38 -22.50 22.05
C SER A 548 -12.37 -23.35 21.27
N ASP A 549 -12.53 -23.46 19.94
CA ASP A 549 -11.60 -24.16 19.05
C ASP A 549 -10.46 -23.26 18.53
N GLY A 550 -10.30 -22.07 19.10
CA GLY A 550 -9.25 -21.12 18.76
C GLY A 550 -9.59 -20.19 17.61
N SER A 551 -10.56 -20.55 16.77
CA SER A 551 -10.93 -19.71 15.63
C SER A 551 -11.47 -18.37 16.10
N TYR A 552 -10.98 -17.29 15.49
CA TYR A 552 -11.43 -15.95 15.82
C TYR A 552 -11.64 -15.08 14.59
N THR A 553 -12.44 -14.04 14.79
CA THR A 553 -12.58 -12.92 13.86
C THR A 553 -12.38 -11.63 14.64
N TYR A 554 -11.53 -10.74 14.15
CA TYR A 554 -11.36 -9.41 14.69
C TYR A 554 -11.87 -8.37 13.70
N GLN A 555 -12.64 -7.41 14.21
CA GLN A 555 -13.14 -6.27 13.44
C GLN A 555 -12.67 -4.97 14.10
N PRO A 556 -11.75 -4.20 13.50
CA PRO A 556 -11.41 -2.90 14.03
C PRO A 556 -12.62 -1.96 13.98
N TYR A 557 -12.81 -1.16 15.02
CA TYR A 557 -13.68 0.00 15.03
C TYR A 557 -12.99 1.03 14.13
N GLY A 558 -13.38 1.06 12.85
CA GLY A 558 -12.68 1.83 11.83
C GLY A 558 -12.41 3.28 12.20
N GLY A 559 -11.37 3.87 11.62
CA GLY A 559 -11.06 5.30 11.71
C GLY A 559 -9.57 5.62 11.81
N VAL A 560 -9.22 6.88 11.51
CA VAL A 560 -7.83 7.38 11.54
C VAL A 560 -7.09 7.19 12.87
N ASN A 561 -7.82 7.19 14.00
CA ASN A 561 -7.19 7.09 15.31
C ASN A 561 -6.78 5.65 15.67
N SER A 562 -7.31 4.65 14.95
CA SER A 562 -6.98 3.25 15.17
C SER A 562 -5.69 2.86 14.44
N VAL A 563 -5.30 3.61 13.41
CA VAL A 563 -4.07 3.35 12.64
C VAL A 563 -2.83 3.59 13.49
N GLY A 564 -1.87 2.69 13.42
CA GLY A 564 -0.66 2.66 14.25
C GLY A 564 -0.93 2.30 15.72
N GLN A 565 -2.09 1.74 16.03
CA GLN A 565 -2.42 1.23 17.37
C GLN A 565 -2.38 -0.30 17.38
N SER A 566 -1.98 -0.86 18.52
CA SER A 566 -2.04 -2.29 18.77
C SER A 566 -3.19 -2.61 19.75
N GLU A 567 -3.95 -3.64 19.44
CA GLU A 567 -4.97 -4.20 20.31
C GLU A 567 -4.49 -5.53 20.89
N VAL A 568 -4.49 -5.68 22.22
CA VAL A 568 -3.99 -6.87 22.90
C VAL A 568 -5.12 -7.58 23.64
N PHE A 569 -5.30 -8.87 23.37
CA PHE A 569 -6.22 -9.76 24.07
C PHE A 569 -5.46 -10.87 24.78
N THR A 570 -5.62 -11.02 26.09
CA THR A 570 -5.07 -12.18 26.81
C THR A 570 -6.08 -13.32 26.78
N TYR A 571 -5.72 -14.45 26.18
CA TYR A 571 -6.54 -15.66 26.17
C TYR A 571 -5.94 -16.75 27.07
N THR A 572 -6.79 -17.67 27.51
CA THR A 572 -6.42 -18.82 28.34
C THR A 572 -6.91 -20.09 27.69
N ILE A 573 -6.02 -21.04 27.51
CA ILE A 573 -6.34 -22.40 27.05
C ILE A 573 -6.40 -23.36 28.23
N THR A 574 -7.19 -24.42 28.10
CA THR A 574 -7.28 -25.50 29.07
C THR A 574 -7.20 -26.86 28.38
N ASP A 575 -6.37 -27.77 28.90
CA ASP A 575 -6.30 -29.16 28.40
C ASP A 575 -7.42 -30.07 28.93
N SER A 576 -7.46 -31.31 28.46
CA SER A 576 -8.42 -32.32 28.93
C SER A 576 -8.26 -32.77 30.40
N LEU A 577 -7.12 -32.44 31.04
CA LEU A 577 -6.80 -32.73 32.43
C LEU A 577 -7.08 -31.54 33.38
N GLY A 578 -7.40 -30.37 32.82
CA GLY A 578 -7.71 -29.14 33.55
C GLY A 578 -6.51 -28.23 33.83
N HIS A 579 -5.35 -28.48 33.21
CA HIS A 579 -4.23 -27.53 33.25
C HIS A 579 -4.51 -26.36 32.31
N THR A 580 -4.05 -25.17 32.72
CA THR A 580 -4.31 -23.93 31.99
C THR A 580 -3.03 -23.19 31.68
N ALA A 581 -2.95 -22.58 30.50
CA ALA A 581 -1.92 -21.61 30.12
C ALA A 581 -2.58 -20.37 29.53
N SER A 582 -1.93 -19.21 29.66
CA SER A 582 -2.43 -17.94 29.16
C SER A 582 -1.34 -17.18 28.42
N THR A 583 -1.72 -16.51 27.35
CA THR A 583 -0.84 -15.68 26.51
C THR A 583 -1.65 -14.59 25.81
N THR A 584 -1.05 -13.86 24.88
CA THR A 584 -1.66 -12.73 24.17
C THR A 584 -1.87 -12.99 22.69
N LEU A 585 -3.00 -12.51 22.15
CA LEU A 585 -3.20 -12.20 20.74
C LEU A 585 -3.08 -10.68 20.58
N THR A 586 -2.07 -10.23 19.85
CA THR A 586 -1.82 -8.82 19.50
C THR A 586 -2.26 -8.59 18.07
N ILE A 587 -3.03 -7.53 17.84
CA ILE A 587 -3.49 -7.12 16.51
C ILE A 587 -3.05 -5.69 16.27
N ASP A 588 -2.10 -5.54 15.36
CA ASP A 588 -1.61 -4.26 14.87
C ASP A 588 -2.51 -3.77 13.75
N ILE A 589 -2.86 -2.49 13.84
CA ILE A 589 -3.86 -1.86 13.00
C ILE A 589 -3.16 -0.83 12.12
N ASP A 590 -3.06 -1.13 10.84
CA ASP A 590 -2.33 -0.31 9.88
C ASP A 590 -3.23 0.26 8.79
N SER A 591 -2.62 1.00 7.87
CA SER A 591 -3.30 1.50 6.69
C SER A 591 -2.34 1.61 5.51
N PRO A 592 -2.75 1.15 4.31
CA PRO A 592 -1.97 1.39 3.11
C PRO A 592 -1.86 2.89 2.84
N ALA A 593 -0.65 3.31 2.45
CA ALA A 593 -0.38 4.68 2.07
C ALA A 593 -1.27 5.12 0.90
N SER A 594 -1.67 6.40 0.90
CA SER A 594 -2.37 6.98 -0.24
C SER A 594 -1.48 6.94 -1.50
N LEU A 595 -2.07 6.68 -2.65
CA LEU A 595 -1.37 6.59 -3.94
C LEU A 595 -2.00 7.53 -4.96
N ALA A 596 -1.19 8.47 -5.45
CA ALA A 596 -1.55 9.33 -6.57
C ALA A 596 -1.20 8.66 -7.90
N VAL A 597 -2.04 8.84 -8.92
CA VAL A 597 -1.91 8.22 -10.24
C VAL A 597 -1.85 9.31 -11.31
N ASN A 598 -0.90 9.24 -12.26
CA ASN A 598 -0.81 10.24 -13.31
C ASN A 598 -2.11 10.39 -14.12
N ASP A 599 -2.51 11.64 -14.34
CA ASP A 599 -3.65 12.04 -15.15
C ASP A 599 -3.20 12.66 -16.48
N GLN A 600 -4.01 12.45 -17.51
CA GLN A 600 -3.88 13.09 -18.80
C GLN A 600 -5.23 13.53 -19.36
N VAL A 601 -5.35 14.82 -19.66
CA VAL A 601 -6.54 15.38 -20.30
C VAL A 601 -6.23 15.94 -21.67
N THR A 602 -6.98 15.50 -22.68
CA THR A 602 -6.79 15.94 -24.06
C THR A 602 -7.65 17.16 -24.38
N LEU A 603 -7.07 18.14 -25.09
CA LEU A 603 -7.76 19.33 -25.55
C LEU A 603 -7.45 19.62 -27.03
N ASN A 604 -8.44 19.54 -27.90
CA ASN A 604 -8.27 19.97 -29.30
C ASN A 604 -8.21 21.50 -29.38
N VAL A 605 -7.10 22.03 -29.90
CA VAL A 605 -6.82 23.47 -29.92
C VAL A 605 -7.01 24.03 -31.32
N ALA A 606 -8.08 24.79 -31.55
CA ALA A 606 -8.22 25.51 -32.81
C ALA A 606 -7.18 26.63 -32.93
N THR A 607 -6.58 26.77 -34.11
CA THR A 607 -5.62 27.83 -34.42
C THR A 607 -6.15 28.75 -35.52
N ALA A 608 -5.59 29.95 -35.63
CA ALA A 608 -5.88 30.90 -36.69
C ALA A 608 -4.61 31.63 -37.14
N LEU A 609 -4.50 31.88 -38.44
CA LEU A 609 -3.43 32.67 -39.03
C LEU A 609 -3.45 34.12 -38.50
N ALA A 610 -2.27 34.73 -38.36
CA ALA A 610 -2.18 36.14 -37.96
C ALA A 610 -2.77 37.05 -39.04
N THR A 611 -3.66 37.98 -38.67
CA THR A 611 -4.18 38.98 -39.60
C THR A 611 -3.67 40.38 -39.27
N VAL A 612 -3.10 41.05 -40.27
CA VAL A 612 -2.67 42.45 -40.22
C VAL A 612 -3.46 43.24 -41.25
N ASN A 613 -4.26 44.21 -40.82
CA ASN A 613 -4.90 45.14 -41.75
C ASN A 613 -3.85 45.95 -42.51
N VAL A 614 -3.84 45.86 -43.85
CA VAL A 614 -3.02 46.75 -44.68
C VAL A 614 -3.72 48.10 -44.74
N PRO A 615 -3.06 49.20 -44.32
CA PRO A 615 -3.57 50.53 -44.59
C PRO A 615 -3.76 50.70 -46.10
N ALA A 616 -4.79 51.41 -46.53
CA ALA A 616 -4.96 51.76 -47.94
C ALA A 616 -3.61 52.16 -48.56
N ILE A 617 -3.19 51.49 -49.64
CA ILE A 617 -2.11 52.04 -50.44
C ILE A 617 -2.72 53.30 -51.04
N ASP A 618 -2.40 54.47 -50.47
CA ASP A 618 -2.86 55.75 -50.99
C ASP A 618 -2.15 56.00 -52.31
N THR A 619 -2.83 55.57 -53.36
CA THR A 619 -2.46 55.73 -54.75
C THR A 619 -2.80 57.12 -55.26
N ALA A 620 -2.49 58.18 -54.50
CA ALA A 620 -2.58 59.55 -54.99
C ALA A 620 -1.91 59.74 -56.39
N GLY A 621 -1.00 58.82 -56.78
CA GLY A 621 -0.36 58.70 -58.10
C GLY A 621 -1.11 58.00 -59.26
N LEU A 622 -2.24 57.31 -59.02
CA LEU A 622 -3.05 56.63 -60.06
C LEU A 622 -4.10 57.53 -60.72
N ASN A 623 -4.09 58.83 -60.41
CA ASN A 623 -5.01 59.78 -61.02
C ASN A 623 -4.70 59.98 -62.51
N THR A 624 -5.68 59.66 -63.36
CA THR A 624 -5.74 60.09 -64.76
C THR A 624 -6.66 61.30 -64.87
N SER A 625 -6.31 62.30 -65.65
CA SER A 625 -7.19 63.45 -65.91
C SER A 625 -7.07 63.94 -67.34
N GLY A 626 -8.12 64.60 -67.82
CA GLY A 626 -8.15 65.14 -69.18
C GLY A 626 -9.44 65.87 -69.50
N LYS A 627 -9.54 66.32 -70.75
CA LYS A 627 -10.78 66.89 -71.30
C LYS A 627 -11.51 65.80 -72.08
N SER A 628 -12.75 65.50 -71.72
CA SER A 628 -13.56 64.51 -72.44
C SER A 628 -13.98 65.03 -73.82
N THR A 629 -14.11 64.17 -74.82
CA THR A 629 -14.59 64.54 -76.17
C THR A 629 -15.63 63.55 -76.68
N THR A 630 -16.35 63.87 -77.76
CA THR A 630 -17.32 62.96 -78.39
C THR A 630 -16.65 61.70 -78.97
N GLY A 631 -15.36 61.77 -79.33
CA GLY A 631 -14.57 60.62 -79.80
C GLY A 631 -13.95 59.77 -78.68
N GLY A 632 -14.06 60.22 -77.43
CA GLY A 632 -13.42 59.61 -76.27
C GLY A 632 -11.95 60.03 -76.11
N VAL A 633 -11.48 60.15 -74.86
CA VAL A 633 -10.06 60.37 -74.54
C VAL A 633 -9.60 59.30 -73.56
N SER A 634 -8.52 58.61 -73.88
CA SER A 634 -7.95 57.54 -73.05
C SER A 634 -6.71 57.99 -72.28
N ALA A 635 -6.54 57.49 -71.06
CA ALA A 635 -5.36 57.71 -70.23
C ALA A 635 -4.99 56.41 -69.49
N THR A 636 -3.70 56.21 -69.23
CA THR A 636 -3.18 55.04 -68.52
C THR A 636 -2.19 55.47 -67.43
N ARG A 637 -2.31 54.88 -66.24
CA ARG A 637 -1.40 55.06 -65.10
C ARG A 637 -1.10 53.71 -64.47
N THR A 638 0.08 53.57 -63.86
CA THR A 638 0.52 52.36 -63.17
C THR A 638 1.07 52.68 -61.78
N ILE A 639 0.97 51.72 -60.86
CA ILE A 639 1.66 51.74 -59.56
C ILE A 639 2.18 50.33 -59.26
N ASN A 640 3.32 50.26 -58.57
CA ASN A 640 3.85 49.00 -58.05
C ASN A 640 3.56 48.91 -56.55
N PHE A 641 3.24 47.71 -56.09
CA PHE A 641 3.15 47.37 -54.68
C PHE A 641 3.73 45.98 -54.47
N SER A 642 4.02 45.60 -53.23
CA SER A 642 4.55 44.28 -52.91
C SER A 642 3.79 43.70 -51.74
N VAL A 643 3.65 42.39 -51.74
CA VAL A 643 3.31 41.59 -50.56
C VAL A 643 4.63 41.12 -49.97
N GLY A 644 4.83 41.35 -48.67
CA GLY A 644 6.07 40.97 -47.98
C GLY A 644 6.25 39.45 -47.90
N ALA A 645 7.44 39.02 -47.49
CA ALA A 645 7.69 37.61 -47.19
C ALA A 645 6.72 37.08 -46.13
N ASP A 646 6.40 35.79 -46.25
CA ASP A 646 5.54 35.03 -45.34
C ASP A 646 4.15 35.66 -45.17
N ARG A 647 3.67 36.34 -46.22
CA ARG A 647 2.39 37.06 -46.19
C ARG A 647 1.57 36.80 -47.44
N GLU A 648 0.27 36.82 -47.23
CA GLU A 648 -0.75 36.78 -48.26
C GLU A 648 -1.65 38.02 -48.13
N MET A 649 -1.96 38.70 -49.23
CA MET A 649 -2.95 39.77 -49.22
C MET A 649 -4.34 39.22 -49.55
N ASP A 650 -5.21 39.21 -48.55
CA ASP A 650 -6.61 38.77 -48.61
C ASP A 650 -7.59 39.97 -48.53
N THR A 651 -8.85 39.73 -48.89
CA THR A 651 -9.98 40.69 -48.92
C THR A 651 -9.73 41.96 -49.74
N LEU A 652 -8.87 41.85 -50.76
CA LEU A 652 -8.44 42.98 -51.58
C LEU A 652 -9.63 43.66 -52.28
N SER A 653 -9.71 44.98 -52.15
CA SER A 653 -10.73 45.80 -52.80
C SER A 653 -10.10 47.02 -53.47
N VAL A 654 -10.51 47.28 -54.71
CA VAL A 654 -10.11 48.46 -55.48
C VAL A 654 -11.26 49.44 -55.53
N LYS A 655 -11.09 50.63 -54.95
CA LYS A 655 -12.05 51.73 -55.03
C LYS A 655 -11.64 52.71 -56.13
N VAL A 656 -12.45 52.83 -57.18
CA VAL A 656 -12.27 53.78 -58.28
C VAL A 656 -13.15 54.99 -58.05
N ASN A 657 -12.54 56.17 -57.95
CA ASN A 657 -13.21 57.44 -57.76
C ASN A 657 -13.24 58.22 -59.07
N TYR A 658 -14.42 58.69 -59.44
CA TYR A 658 -14.68 59.45 -60.66
C TYR A 658 -15.10 60.86 -60.32
N THR A 659 -14.52 61.83 -61.01
CA THR A 659 -14.95 63.22 -60.90
C THR A 659 -15.11 63.81 -62.29
N ALA A 660 -16.16 64.59 -62.48
CA ALA A 660 -16.39 65.35 -63.71
C ALA A 660 -16.77 66.79 -63.36
N SER A 661 -16.24 67.75 -64.10
CA SER A 661 -16.58 69.17 -63.95
C SER A 661 -16.73 69.82 -65.32
N GLY A 662 -17.70 70.72 -65.45
CA GLY A 662 -18.03 71.32 -66.73
C GLY A 662 -18.61 72.72 -66.58
N SER A 663 -18.42 73.54 -67.62
CA SER A 663 -19.02 74.88 -67.68
C SER A 663 -20.45 74.86 -68.26
N VAL A 664 -20.96 73.70 -68.68
CA VAL A 664 -22.30 73.45 -69.22
C VAL A 664 -22.82 72.09 -68.75
N VAL A 665 -24.12 71.83 -68.96
CA VAL A 665 -24.72 70.53 -68.65
C VAL A 665 -24.32 69.51 -69.71
N ASN A 666 -23.54 68.49 -69.32
CA ASN A 666 -23.10 67.39 -70.18
C ASN A 666 -23.13 66.10 -69.38
N THR A 667 -23.32 64.96 -70.04
CA THR A 667 -23.06 63.65 -69.45
C THR A 667 -21.70 63.14 -69.94
N VAL A 668 -20.83 62.80 -68.99
CA VAL A 668 -19.51 62.20 -69.24
C VAL A 668 -19.59 60.72 -68.83
N LYS A 669 -19.54 59.83 -69.82
CA LYS A 669 -19.38 58.39 -69.60
C LYS A 669 -17.89 58.08 -69.48
N ILE A 670 -17.49 57.38 -68.42
CA ILE A 670 -16.11 57.00 -68.16
C ILE A 670 -16.07 55.48 -68.07
N ASP A 671 -15.51 54.84 -69.10
CA ASP A 671 -15.22 53.41 -69.12
C ASP A 671 -13.81 53.20 -68.56
N SER A 672 -13.65 52.42 -67.49
CA SER A 672 -12.34 52.13 -66.91
C SER A 672 -12.01 50.65 -66.93
N THR A 673 -10.72 50.33 -66.89
CA THR A 673 -10.19 48.97 -66.74
C THR A 673 -9.06 49.02 -65.73
N VAL A 674 -9.20 48.25 -64.66
CA VAL A 674 -8.15 48.02 -63.67
C VAL A 674 -7.59 46.63 -63.93
N SER A 675 -6.27 46.49 -64.00
CA SER A 675 -5.59 45.20 -64.11
C SER A 675 -4.46 45.12 -63.10
N ILE A 676 -4.34 43.98 -62.42
CA ILE A 676 -3.24 43.69 -61.49
C ILE A 676 -2.41 42.56 -62.11
N TYR A 677 -1.10 42.76 -62.16
CA TYR A 677 -0.13 41.81 -62.68
C TYR A 677 0.86 41.40 -61.58
N HIS A 678 1.15 40.10 -61.46
CA HIS A 678 2.32 39.62 -60.72
C HIS A 678 3.56 39.82 -61.61
N VAL A 679 4.59 40.45 -61.07
CA VAL A 679 5.89 40.69 -61.71
C VAL A 679 6.86 39.60 -61.27
N LEU A 680 7.20 38.70 -62.18
CA LEU A 680 8.13 37.60 -61.94
C LEU A 680 9.57 38.10 -61.80
N SER A 681 10.45 37.25 -61.27
CA SER A 681 11.88 37.56 -61.05
C SER A 681 12.64 37.91 -62.33
N ASP A 682 12.20 37.41 -63.49
CA ASP A 682 12.74 37.74 -64.82
C ASP A 682 12.18 39.06 -65.40
N GLY A 683 11.28 39.72 -64.68
CA GLY A 683 10.61 40.96 -65.06
C GLY A 683 9.36 40.79 -65.95
N SER A 684 8.98 39.56 -66.29
CA SER A 684 7.73 39.28 -67.01
C SER A 684 6.50 39.51 -66.12
N LYS A 685 5.33 39.70 -66.75
CA LYS A 685 4.09 40.08 -66.06
C LYS A 685 2.98 39.06 -66.34
N VAL A 686 2.39 38.51 -65.29
CA VAL A 686 1.26 37.59 -65.35
C VAL A 686 0.01 38.31 -64.84
N LEU A 687 -1.06 38.36 -65.63
CA LEU A 687 -2.32 38.98 -65.21
C LEU A 687 -2.97 38.13 -64.12
N VAL A 688 -3.13 38.69 -62.92
CA VAL A 688 -3.76 38.00 -61.78
C VAL A 688 -5.22 38.39 -61.59
N TRP A 689 -5.57 39.64 -61.90
CA TRP A 689 -6.95 40.10 -61.80
C TRP A 689 -7.25 41.28 -62.74
N GLN A 690 -8.49 41.37 -63.23
CA GLN A 690 -8.97 42.49 -64.02
C GLN A 690 -10.43 42.82 -63.71
N GLY A 691 -10.76 44.11 -63.63
CA GLY A 691 -12.13 44.61 -63.51
C GLY A 691 -12.39 45.82 -64.41
N THR A 692 -13.63 46.01 -64.83
CA THR A 692 -14.02 47.06 -65.80
C THR A 692 -15.14 47.96 -65.28
N PRO A 693 -14.87 48.81 -64.28
CA PRO A 693 -15.90 49.68 -63.71
C PRO A 693 -16.25 50.80 -64.69
N THR A 694 -17.52 51.19 -64.74
CA THR A 694 -18.02 52.20 -65.69
C THR A 694 -19.00 53.12 -65.00
N GLU A 695 -18.79 54.44 -65.14
CA GLU A 695 -19.66 55.44 -64.53
C GLU A 695 -20.10 56.52 -65.52
N SER A 696 -21.26 57.11 -65.27
CA SER A 696 -21.81 58.21 -66.07
C SER A 696 -22.16 59.41 -65.19
N LEU A 697 -21.40 60.48 -65.33
CA LEU A 697 -21.53 61.69 -64.50
C LEU A 697 -22.16 62.82 -65.31
N THR A 698 -23.25 63.40 -64.81
CA THR A 698 -23.84 64.61 -65.40
C THR A 698 -23.27 65.84 -64.71
N THR A 699 -22.54 66.67 -65.45
CA THR A 699 -22.03 67.96 -64.94
C THR A 699 -23.13 69.02 -65.01
N VAL A 700 -23.12 70.00 -64.11
CA VAL A 700 -23.96 71.21 -64.17
C VAL A 700 -23.04 72.42 -64.11
N ILE A 701 -23.49 73.59 -64.60
CA ILE A 701 -22.66 74.80 -64.70
C ILE A 701 -22.00 75.12 -63.36
N GLY A 702 -20.66 75.06 -63.32
CA GLY A 702 -19.86 75.46 -62.17
C GLY A 702 -19.81 74.45 -61.02
N THR A 703 -20.34 73.23 -61.21
CA THR A 703 -20.29 72.17 -60.19
C THR A 703 -19.34 71.05 -60.58
N THR A 704 -18.80 70.38 -59.57
CA THR A 704 -18.06 69.11 -59.72
C THR A 704 -18.97 68.00 -59.23
N THR A 705 -19.14 66.96 -60.04
CA THR A 705 -19.87 65.75 -59.66
C THR A 705 -18.87 64.62 -59.40
N ASN A 706 -19.13 63.86 -58.35
CA ASN A 706 -18.28 62.76 -57.90
C ASN A 706 -19.10 61.48 -57.84
N ALA A 707 -18.50 60.36 -58.23
CA ALA A 707 -19.01 59.01 -58.02
C ALA A 707 -17.83 58.12 -57.61
N ALA A 708 -18.14 56.94 -57.05
CA ALA A 708 -17.14 55.93 -56.79
C ALA A 708 -17.74 54.55 -57.00
N ASP A 709 -16.92 53.63 -57.48
CA ASP A 709 -17.22 52.21 -57.61
C ASP A 709 -16.17 51.40 -56.85
N THR A 710 -16.58 50.33 -56.20
CA THR A 710 -15.69 49.47 -55.40
C THR A 710 -15.74 48.05 -55.96
N LEU A 711 -14.59 47.58 -56.42
CA LEU A 711 -14.41 46.23 -56.95
C LEU A 711 -13.72 45.38 -55.89
N THR A 712 -14.42 44.37 -55.38
CA THR A 712 -13.83 43.38 -54.48
C THR A 712 -13.26 42.23 -55.31
N LEU A 713 -12.03 41.84 -55.00
CA LEU A 713 -11.39 40.67 -55.58
C LEU A 713 -11.91 39.43 -54.85
N THR A 714 -12.94 38.80 -55.40
CA THR A 714 -13.43 37.50 -54.91
C THR A 714 -12.54 36.38 -55.44
N ASN A 715 -12.07 35.50 -54.56
CA ASN A 715 -11.23 34.33 -54.90
C ASN A 715 -9.86 34.68 -55.51
N VAL A 716 -9.30 35.84 -55.16
CA VAL A 716 -7.93 36.21 -55.57
C VAL A 716 -7.17 36.70 -54.35
N ALA A 717 -6.33 35.83 -53.83
CA ALA A 717 -5.28 36.13 -52.88
C ALA A 717 -3.99 36.52 -53.61
N LEU A 718 -3.25 37.49 -53.09
CA LEU A 718 -1.93 37.82 -53.63
C LEU A 718 -0.86 37.28 -52.68
N SER A 719 -0.11 36.27 -53.12
CA SER A 719 1.04 35.71 -52.42
C SER A 719 2.18 36.71 -52.29
N GLU A 720 3.24 36.37 -51.53
CA GLU A 720 4.52 37.08 -51.56
C GLU A 720 4.91 37.39 -53.01
N GLY A 721 5.33 38.63 -53.25
CA GLY A 721 5.80 39.04 -54.55
C GLY A 721 5.59 40.51 -54.87
N ASN A 722 6.06 40.90 -56.06
CA ASN A 722 5.94 42.25 -56.57
C ASN A 722 4.78 42.33 -57.56
N TYR A 723 3.89 43.31 -57.39
CA TYR A 723 2.70 43.47 -58.22
C TYR A 723 2.66 44.85 -58.87
N GLU A 724 2.11 44.91 -60.09
CA GLU A 724 1.81 46.15 -60.79
C GLU A 724 0.31 46.27 -61.02
N MET A 725 -0.28 47.36 -60.53
CA MET A 725 -1.67 47.73 -60.83
C MET A 725 -1.70 48.80 -61.92
N VAL A 726 -2.50 48.56 -62.95
CA VAL A 726 -2.68 49.41 -64.13
C VAL A 726 -4.12 49.90 -64.19
N LEU A 727 -4.32 51.22 -64.21
CA LEU A 727 -5.60 51.87 -64.49
C LEU A 727 -5.60 52.45 -65.89
N VAL A 728 -6.54 52.00 -66.72
CA VAL A 728 -6.86 52.59 -68.02
C VAL A 728 -8.25 53.21 -67.93
N SER A 729 -8.41 54.47 -68.32
CA SER A 729 -9.71 55.14 -68.36
C SER A 729 -9.98 55.71 -69.75
N LYS A 730 -11.24 55.72 -70.18
CA LYS A 730 -11.71 56.34 -71.43
C LYS A 730 -12.96 57.17 -71.15
N ALA A 731 -12.83 58.49 -71.21
CA ALA A 731 -13.94 59.41 -70.99
C ALA A 731 -14.54 59.89 -72.32
N THR A 732 -15.85 59.73 -72.48
CA THR A 732 -16.64 60.16 -73.65
C THR A 732 -17.77 61.07 -73.21
N ALA A 733 -17.90 62.26 -73.81
CA ALA A 733 -18.94 63.23 -73.44
C ALA A 733 -20.02 63.33 -74.53
N THR A 734 -21.29 63.40 -74.11
CA THR A 734 -22.39 63.87 -74.96
C THR A 734 -22.38 65.39 -74.97
N LEU A 735 -21.71 66.00 -75.94
CA LEU A 735 -21.57 67.45 -76.03
C LEU A 735 -22.79 68.08 -76.71
N ASP A 736 -23.43 69.05 -76.06
CA ASP A 736 -24.38 69.94 -76.74
C ASP A 736 -23.61 70.79 -77.77
N THR A 737 -23.99 70.68 -79.04
CA THR A 737 -23.27 71.20 -80.23
C THR A 737 -23.08 72.72 -80.28
N PHE A 738 -23.58 73.48 -79.30
CA PHE A 738 -23.56 74.94 -79.29
C PHE A 738 -22.61 75.60 -78.27
N LEU A 739 -21.95 74.88 -77.36
CA LEU A 739 -21.12 75.49 -76.30
C LEU A 739 -19.76 74.78 -76.08
N THR A 740 -18.67 75.52 -76.30
CA THR A 740 -17.29 75.18 -75.87
C THR A 740 -17.04 75.76 -74.47
N PRO A 741 -16.48 75.03 -73.47
CA PRO A 741 -15.45 74.00 -73.59
C PRO A 741 -15.90 72.60 -73.11
N ALA A 742 -15.14 71.58 -73.52
CA ALA A 742 -15.39 70.19 -73.11
C ALA A 742 -15.14 69.96 -71.61
N PRO A 743 -15.90 69.07 -70.94
CA PRO A 743 -15.80 68.87 -69.50
C PRO A 743 -14.47 68.20 -69.11
N ASN A 744 -13.94 68.59 -67.95
CA ASN A 744 -12.79 67.92 -67.35
C ASN A 744 -13.26 66.67 -66.63
N TYR A 745 -12.43 65.64 -66.63
CA TYR A 745 -12.62 64.45 -65.80
C TYR A 745 -11.32 64.11 -65.05
N THR A 746 -11.47 63.48 -63.89
CA THR A 746 -10.38 62.79 -63.19
C THR A 746 -10.87 61.42 -62.74
N VAL A 747 -10.07 60.38 -62.96
CA VAL A 747 -10.29 59.04 -62.41
C VAL A 747 -9.08 58.67 -61.56
N GLY A 748 -9.31 58.34 -60.30
CA GLY A 748 -8.30 57.76 -59.40
C GLY A 748 -8.76 56.39 -58.94
N ALA A 749 -7.82 55.51 -58.58
CA ALA A 749 -8.16 54.20 -58.03
C ALA A 749 -7.23 53.89 -56.85
N SER A 750 -7.78 53.54 -55.68
CA SER A 750 -7.05 53.12 -54.48
C SER A 750 -7.32 51.67 -54.15
N ILE A 751 -6.37 51.01 -53.49
CA ILE A 751 -6.45 49.59 -53.12
C ILE A 751 -6.35 49.42 -51.60
N THR A 752 -7.18 48.56 -51.04
CA THR A 752 -7.29 48.26 -49.60
C THR A 752 -7.44 46.76 -49.40
N GLY A 753 -6.79 46.17 -48.40
CA GLY A 753 -6.93 44.75 -48.04
C GLY A 753 -6.31 44.44 -46.68
N THR A 754 -6.27 43.16 -46.31
CA THR A 754 -5.62 42.64 -45.10
C THR A 754 -4.50 41.70 -45.53
N THR A 755 -3.32 41.80 -44.91
CA THR A 755 -2.28 40.77 -45.07
C THR A 755 -2.42 39.75 -43.97
N ILE A 756 -2.45 38.50 -44.33
CA ILE A 756 -2.37 37.35 -43.45
C ILE A 756 -0.90 36.94 -43.39
N ASP A 757 -0.37 36.69 -42.20
CA ASP A 757 0.94 36.06 -42.00
C ASP A 757 0.74 34.55 -42.17
N THR A 758 1.45 33.94 -43.13
CA THR A 758 1.30 32.52 -43.48
C THR A 758 2.19 31.61 -42.64
N ALA A 759 3.15 32.16 -41.88
CA ALA A 759 4.08 31.38 -41.07
C ALA A 759 3.69 31.31 -39.58
N THR A 760 2.80 32.20 -39.11
CA THR A 760 2.45 32.29 -37.69
C THR A 760 0.98 31.97 -37.41
N HIS A 761 0.78 30.97 -36.56
CA HIS A 761 -0.54 30.51 -36.12
C HIS A 761 -0.73 30.83 -34.65
N TYR A 762 -1.91 31.35 -34.31
CA TYR A 762 -2.28 31.69 -32.95
C TYR A 762 -3.37 30.78 -32.41
N THR A 763 -3.26 30.40 -31.14
CA THR A 763 -4.34 29.73 -30.40
C THR A 763 -5.59 30.59 -30.34
N VAL A 764 -6.78 30.02 -30.55
CA VAL A 764 -8.06 30.73 -30.49
C VAL A 764 -8.70 30.62 -29.10
N ALA A 765 -9.37 31.69 -28.65
CA ALA A 765 -10.03 31.72 -27.34
C ALA A 765 -11.22 30.74 -27.23
N GLY A 766 -11.39 30.10 -26.07
CA GLY A 766 -12.59 29.32 -25.71
C GLY A 766 -12.40 27.81 -25.59
N THR A 767 -11.17 27.31 -25.68
CA THR A 767 -10.84 25.89 -25.49
C THR A 767 -10.54 25.62 -24.02
N ASN A 768 -11.54 25.09 -23.31
CA ASN A 768 -11.42 24.66 -21.92
C ASN A 768 -11.68 23.16 -21.83
N VAL A 769 -11.04 22.53 -20.86
CA VAL A 769 -11.35 21.16 -20.46
C VAL A 769 -11.44 21.07 -18.96
N SER A 770 -12.32 20.19 -18.48
CA SER A 770 -12.55 19.97 -17.06
C SER A 770 -12.43 18.49 -16.77
N GLY A 771 -11.93 18.19 -15.57
CA GLY A 771 -11.79 16.83 -15.07
C GLY A 771 -11.67 16.84 -13.55
N ASN A 772 -11.23 15.72 -12.98
CA ASN A 772 -10.92 15.61 -11.58
C ASN A 772 -9.75 14.62 -11.39
N ILE A 773 -8.69 15.08 -10.73
CA ILE A 773 -7.48 14.27 -10.51
C ILE A 773 -7.70 13.14 -9.50
N GLN A 774 -8.59 13.34 -8.51
CA GLN A 774 -8.76 12.37 -7.44
C GLN A 774 -9.58 11.16 -7.87
N ASN A 775 -10.64 11.35 -8.68
CA ASN A 775 -11.52 10.25 -9.08
C ASN A 775 -11.33 9.79 -10.55
N GLY A 776 -10.34 10.33 -11.25
CA GLY A 776 -10.04 10.00 -12.66
C GLY A 776 -11.09 10.47 -13.68
N ASN A 777 -12.17 11.15 -13.26
CA ASN A 777 -13.23 11.52 -14.20
C ASN A 777 -12.76 12.58 -15.18
N ASN A 778 -12.91 12.28 -16.48
CA ASN A 778 -12.51 13.15 -17.60
C ASN A 778 -11.01 13.52 -17.61
N SER A 779 -10.15 12.76 -16.93
CA SER A 779 -8.70 13.00 -16.84
C SER A 779 -7.85 11.84 -17.34
N GLY A 780 -8.42 10.83 -18.01
CA GLY A 780 -7.66 9.72 -18.62
C GLY A 780 -6.90 8.80 -17.64
N GLY A 781 -6.82 9.18 -16.36
CA GLY A 781 -6.20 8.45 -15.27
C GLY A 781 -7.14 7.45 -14.58
N THR A 782 -6.55 6.61 -13.73
CA THR A 782 -7.30 5.79 -12.75
C THR A 782 -7.52 6.65 -11.50
N GLU A 783 -8.59 6.39 -10.76
CA GLU A 783 -8.85 7.03 -9.47
C GLU A 783 -7.63 6.92 -8.54
N ASP A 784 -7.29 8.03 -7.88
CA ASP A 784 -6.28 8.06 -6.83
C ASP A 784 -6.76 7.22 -5.65
N PHE A 785 -5.86 6.43 -5.06
CA PHE A 785 -6.17 5.68 -3.87
C PHE A 785 -5.95 6.55 -2.63
N HIS A 786 -7.00 6.76 -1.84
CA HIS A 786 -6.89 7.45 -0.56
C HIS A 786 -6.81 6.42 0.56
N GLY A 787 -5.66 6.36 1.24
CA GLY A 787 -5.51 5.63 2.49
C GLY A 787 -6.35 6.25 3.60
N VAL A 788 -6.46 5.57 4.74
CA VAL A 788 -7.22 6.10 5.89
C VAL A 788 -6.63 7.40 6.40
N LEU A 789 -5.31 7.52 6.34
CA LEU A 789 -4.59 8.70 6.79
C LEU A 789 -4.62 9.86 5.80
N TYR A 790 -5.33 9.74 4.67
CA TYR A 790 -5.47 10.82 3.67
C TYR A 790 -5.85 12.13 4.34
N SER A 791 -4.99 13.12 4.18
CA SER A 791 -5.12 14.42 4.85
C SER A 791 -5.37 15.56 3.86
N SER A 792 -4.76 15.48 2.69
CA SER A 792 -4.78 16.56 1.70
C SER A 792 -4.21 16.08 0.38
N TYR A 793 -4.42 16.86 -0.67
CA TYR A 793 -3.54 16.82 -1.84
C TYR A 793 -2.92 18.20 -2.06
N SER A 794 -1.74 18.23 -2.68
CA SER A 794 -1.04 19.47 -3.00
C SER A 794 -0.84 19.60 -4.49
N VAL A 795 -0.93 20.82 -5.04
CA VAL A 795 -0.67 21.09 -6.45
C VAL A 795 0.33 22.23 -6.54
N SER A 796 1.39 22.04 -7.34
CA SER A 796 2.44 23.03 -7.56
C SER A 796 2.25 23.74 -8.90
N GLY A 797 2.61 25.03 -8.94
CA GLY A 797 2.60 25.83 -10.17
C GLY A 797 2.99 27.28 -9.90
N HIS A 798 2.46 28.22 -10.69
CA HIS A 798 2.79 29.64 -10.54
C HIS A 798 1.59 30.50 -10.12
N THR A 799 1.89 31.58 -9.40
CA THR A 799 0.94 32.67 -9.11
C THR A 799 0.81 33.62 -10.30
N SER A 800 -0.13 34.58 -10.23
CA SER A 800 -0.31 35.60 -11.27
C SER A 800 0.88 36.53 -11.50
N SER A 801 1.84 36.58 -10.56
CA SER A 801 3.11 37.30 -10.69
C SER A 801 4.25 36.44 -11.25
N GLY A 802 4.00 35.16 -11.50
CA GLY A 802 4.99 34.18 -11.98
C GLY A 802 5.83 33.53 -10.87
N ALA A 803 5.63 33.86 -9.60
CA ALA A 803 6.31 33.19 -8.50
C ALA A 803 5.79 31.75 -8.34
N ALA A 804 6.71 30.78 -8.16
CA ALA A 804 6.36 29.40 -7.86
C ALA A 804 5.66 29.31 -6.48
N GLU A 805 4.65 28.47 -6.40
CA GLU A 805 3.81 28.29 -5.21
C GLU A 805 3.27 26.86 -5.18
N THR A 806 2.91 26.37 -3.99
CA THR A 806 2.19 25.11 -3.82
C THR A 806 0.96 25.36 -2.98
N TRP A 807 -0.16 24.83 -3.43
CA TRP A 807 -1.42 24.92 -2.71
C TRP A 807 -1.79 23.54 -2.19
N THR A 808 -2.04 23.46 -0.89
CA THR A 808 -2.50 22.25 -0.21
C THR A 808 -3.99 22.36 0.04
N PHE A 809 -4.75 21.41 -0.48
CA PHE A 809 -6.20 21.28 -0.36
C PHE A 809 -6.46 20.21 0.69
N HIS A 810 -6.89 20.63 1.87
CA HIS A 810 -7.08 19.76 3.03
C HIS A 810 -8.44 19.04 2.94
N SER A 811 -8.50 17.83 3.48
CA SER A 811 -9.72 17.02 3.55
C SER A 811 -10.86 17.76 4.29
N ASN A 812 -10.51 18.64 5.24
CA ASN A 812 -11.46 19.51 5.95
C ASN A 812 -12.04 20.69 5.13
N GLY A 813 -11.73 20.78 3.84
CA GLY A 813 -12.23 21.82 2.93
C GLY A 813 -11.42 23.12 2.92
N SER A 814 -10.39 23.25 3.77
CA SER A 814 -9.52 24.43 3.78
C SER A 814 -8.40 24.31 2.75
N ILE A 815 -7.93 25.46 2.27
CA ILE A 815 -6.82 25.52 1.31
C ILE A 815 -5.73 26.40 1.91
N THR A 816 -4.48 25.93 1.87
CA THR A 816 -3.31 26.69 2.34
C THR A 816 -2.26 26.86 1.25
N THR A 817 -1.48 27.92 1.35
CA THR A 817 -0.26 28.11 0.52
C THR A 817 0.95 27.40 1.14
N SER A 818 2.09 27.37 0.44
CA SER A 818 3.33 26.71 0.90
C SER A 818 3.86 27.21 2.25
N ASN A 819 3.48 28.42 2.67
CA ASN A 819 3.83 28.99 3.97
C ASN A 819 2.78 28.74 5.08
N GLY A 820 1.73 27.96 4.79
CA GLY A 820 0.65 27.65 5.73
C GLY A 820 -0.46 28.70 5.83
N SER A 821 -0.43 29.77 5.03
CA SER A 821 -1.50 30.78 5.06
C SER A 821 -2.78 30.28 4.39
N ASN A 822 -3.93 30.47 5.05
CA ASN A 822 -5.25 30.12 4.50
C ASN A 822 -5.63 30.95 3.27
N VAL A 823 -6.21 30.29 2.28
CA VAL A 823 -6.83 30.89 1.11
C VAL A 823 -8.34 30.99 1.36
N SER A 824 -8.92 32.18 1.17
CA SER A 824 -10.34 32.43 1.45
C SER A 824 -11.32 32.03 0.34
N ALA A 825 -10.80 31.55 -0.79
CA ALA A 825 -11.58 31.11 -1.93
C ALA A 825 -11.80 29.58 -1.88
N THR A 826 -12.87 29.10 -2.53
CA THR A 826 -13.19 27.66 -2.66
C THR A 826 -12.40 26.97 -3.79
N SER A 827 -11.64 27.75 -4.56
CA SER A 827 -10.78 27.27 -5.64
C SER A 827 -9.59 28.21 -5.82
N VAL A 828 -8.54 27.71 -6.45
CA VAL A 828 -7.29 28.43 -6.74
C VAL A 828 -7.04 28.42 -8.24
N THR A 829 -6.61 29.56 -8.79
CA THR A 829 -6.09 29.64 -10.16
C THR A 829 -4.57 29.51 -10.14
N ILE A 830 -4.09 28.44 -10.75
CA ILE A 830 -2.69 28.07 -10.94
C ILE A 830 -2.32 28.44 -12.38
N TYR A 831 -1.23 29.18 -12.54
CA TYR A 831 -0.74 29.63 -13.84
C TYR A 831 0.30 28.62 -14.34
N GLY A 832 0.03 28.05 -15.52
CA GLY A 832 0.97 27.23 -16.28
C GLY A 832 1.66 28.05 -17.37
N ASP A 833 2.40 27.37 -18.24
CA ASP A 833 3.16 28.02 -19.32
C ASP A 833 2.27 28.50 -20.46
N TYR A 834 1.24 27.71 -20.78
CA TYR A 834 0.33 27.94 -21.91
C TYR A 834 -1.09 28.28 -21.47
N GLY A 835 -1.44 28.07 -20.21
CA GLY A 835 -2.80 28.28 -19.73
C GLY A 835 -2.92 28.48 -18.23
N THR A 836 -4.16 28.45 -17.76
CA THR A 836 -4.48 28.53 -16.34
C THR A 836 -5.32 27.35 -15.92
N LEU A 837 -4.92 26.68 -14.85
CA LEU A 837 -5.64 25.59 -14.20
C LEU A 837 -6.39 26.17 -12.98
N THR A 838 -7.71 26.07 -12.96
CA THR A 838 -8.51 26.39 -11.77
C THR A 838 -8.84 25.09 -11.04
N MET A 839 -8.36 24.96 -9.80
CA MET A 839 -8.47 23.77 -8.95
C MET A 839 -9.37 24.01 -7.75
N ALA A 840 -10.29 23.10 -7.46
CA ALA A 840 -11.19 23.14 -6.31
C ALA A 840 -10.90 21.97 -5.34
N ASN A 841 -11.25 22.11 -4.06
CA ASN A 841 -10.87 21.17 -2.97
C ASN A 841 -11.27 19.70 -3.15
N ASN A 842 -12.21 19.39 -4.03
CA ASN A 842 -12.62 18.02 -4.32
C ASN A 842 -11.81 17.38 -5.47
N GLY A 843 -10.69 17.99 -5.87
CA GLY A 843 -9.86 17.55 -7.00
C GLY A 843 -10.39 17.97 -8.37
N SER A 844 -11.60 18.55 -8.45
CA SER A 844 -12.14 19.01 -9.73
C SER A 844 -11.37 20.22 -10.24
N TYR A 845 -11.06 20.19 -11.54
CA TYR A 845 -10.35 21.25 -12.20
C TYR A 845 -11.01 21.71 -13.49
N THR A 846 -10.64 22.91 -13.92
CA THR A 846 -10.84 23.40 -15.29
C THR A 846 -9.55 24.04 -15.78
N TYR A 847 -9.00 23.51 -16.86
CA TYR A 847 -7.90 24.12 -17.59
C TYR A 847 -8.46 25.02 -18.70
N SER A 848 -7.89 26.22 -18.84
CA SER A 848 -8.21 27.18 -19.89
C SER A 848 -6.93 27.59 -20.61
N LEU A 849 -6.83 27.28 -21.91
CA LEU A 849 -5.70 27.68 -22.74
C LEU A 849 -5.70 29.19 -22.97
N LYS A 850 -4.53 29.82 -22.92
CA LYS A 850 -4.39 31.24 -23.24
C LYS A 850 -4.55 31.46 -24.75
N ALA A 851 -5.40 32.42 -25.11
CA ALA A 851 -5.62 32.79 -26.51
C ALA A 851 -4.50 33.69 -27.05
N GLY A 852 -4.30 33.66 -28.36
CA GLY A 852 -3.34 34.52 -29.06
C GLY A 852 -1.88 34.10 -28.84
N MET A 853 -1.62 32.86 -28.43
CA MET A 853 -0.26 32.33 -28.31
C MET A 853 0.21 31.79 -29.64
N ASP A 854 1.44 32.15 -30.01
CA ASP A 854 2.10 31.61 -31.19
C ASP A 854 2.37 30.12 -30.96
N VAL A 855 1.81 29.28 -31.82
CA VAL A 855 1.88 27.82 -31.70
C VAL A 855 3.34 27.34 -31.75
N SER A 856 4.22 28.04 -32.47
CA SER A 856 5.66 27.72 -32.53
C SER A 856 6.40 27.87 -31.19
N THR A 857 5.79 28.54 -30.20
CA THR A 857 6.36 28.67 -28.85
C THR A 857 6.00 27.52 -27.92
N ILE A 858 5.15 26.58 -28.38
CA ILE A 858 4.71 25.41 -27.65
C ILE A 858 5.74 24.29 -27.82
N THR A 859 6.77 24.32 -26.98
CA THR A 859 7.99 23.50 -27.12
C THR A 859 8.10 22.35 -26.12
N HIS A 860 7.15 22.23 -25.19
CA HIS A 860 7.05 21.10 -24.25
C HIS A 860 5.59 20.87 -23.83
N LYS A 861 5.31 19.73 -23.18
CA LYS A 861 3.98 19.46 -22.61
C LYS A 861 3.73 20.26 -21.34
N GLU A 862 2.48 20.70 -21.14
CA GLU A 862 2.01 21.38 -19.94
C GLU A 862 1.71 20.33 -18.88
N VAL A 863 2.45 20.39 -17.77
CA VAL A 863 2.39 19.40 -16.71
C VAL A 863 2.29 20.10 -15.36
N PHE A 864 1.25 19.76 -14.59
CA PHE A 864 1.10 20.20 -13.22
C PHE A 864 1.45 19.05 -12.28
N ALA A 865 2.47 19.22 -11.46
CA ALA A 865 2.80 18.26 -10.41
C ALA A 865 1.81 18.36 -9.27
N TYR A 866 1.36 17.22 -8.76
CA TYR A 866 0.55 17.15 -7.57
C TYR A 866 0.96 15.96 -6.69
N SER A 867 0.53 15.98 -5.45
CA SER A 867 0.74 14.86 -4.52
C SER A 867 -0.49 14.62 -3.67
N VAL A 868 -0.73 13.37 -3.31
CA VAL A 868 -1.70 12.97 -2.27
C VAL A 868 -0.90 12.74 -0.98
N ASN A 869 -1.33 13.33 0.12
CA ASN A 869 -0.56 13.40 1.36
C ASN A 869 -1.33 12.81 2.53
N ASP A 870 -0.66 11.97 3.30
CA ASP A 870 -1.17 11.37 4.52
C ASP A 870 -0.77 12.18 5.75
N SER A 871 -1.57 12.07 6.80
CA SER A 871 -1.38 12.80 8.06
C SER A 871 -0.15 12.36 8.86
N ASN A 872 0.40 11.17 8.58
CA ASN A 872 1.69 10.70 9.10
C ASN A 872 2.90 11.27 8.36
N GLY A 873 2.69 12.06 7.30
CA GLY A 873 3.75 12.67 6.49
C GLY A 873 4.14 11.89 5.24
N ALA A 874 3.57 10.70 4.99
CA ALA A 874 3.73 10.00 3.72
C ALA A 874 3.08 10.80 2.58
N SER A 875 3.70 10.78 1.39
CA SER A 875 3.22 11.52 0.23
C SER A 875 3.51 10.76 -1.04
N SER A 876 2.50 10.65 -1.91
CA SER A 876 2.61 10.03 -3.23
C SER A 876 2.44 11.08 -4.31
N ALA A 877 3.40 11.15 -5.24
CA ALA A 877 3.48 12.18 -6.27
C ALA A 877 2.98 11.67 -7.63
N ALA A 878 2.25 12.53 -8.34
CA ALA A 878 1.75 12.31 -9.68
C ALA A 878 1.71 13.61 -10.48
N THR A 879 1.25 13.53 -11.72
CA THR A 879 1.18 14.67 -12.64
C THR A 879 -0.15 14.71 -13.37
N LEU A 880 -0.68 15.92 -13.57
CA LEU A 880 -1.73 16.20 -14.53
C LEU A 880 -1.09 16.76 -15.80
N THR A 881 -1.09 15.96 -16.87
CA THR A 881 -0.64 16.38 -18.21
C THR A 881 -1.81 16.92 -19.00
N VAL A 882 -1.71 18.17 -19.47
CA VAL A 882 -2.68 18.75 -20.40
C VAL A 882 -2.17 18.53 -21.82
N ASP A 883 -2.73 17.52 -22.48
CA ASP A 883 -2.34 17.09 -23.83
C ASP A 883 -3.07 17.94 -24.87
N LEU A 884 -2.41 19.01 -25.31
CA LEU A 884 -2.95 19.95 -26.31
C LEU A 884 -2.85 19.31 -27.70
N HIS A 885 -3.90 19.29 -28.50
CA HIS A 885 -3.85 18.86 -29.90
C HIS A 885 -4.15 20.04 -30.85
N PRO A 886 -3.14 20.87 -31.18
CA PRO A 886 -3.29 21.93 -32.16
C PRO A 886 -3.88 21.43 -33.49
N GLN A 887 -4.91 22.12 -33.94
CA GLN A 887 -5.57 21.94 -35.23
C GLN A 887 -5.16 23.12 -36.10
N ILE A 888 -4.15 22.90 -36.93
CA ILE A 888 -3.45 23.92 -37.71
C ILE A 888 -4.03 23.94 -39.12
N THR A 889 -4.61 25.08 -39.50
CA THR A 889 -5.17 25.30 -40.83
C THR A 889 -4.32 26.31 -41.59
N GLY A 890 -3.92 25.94 -42.79
CA GLY A 890 -3.11 26.77 -43.68
C GLY A 890 -3.91 27.75 -44.52
N SER A 891 -3.21 28.42 -45.42
CA SER A 891 -3.72 29.41 -46.35
C SER A 891 -4.05 28.77 -47.71
N VAL A 892 -4.06 29.58 -48.78
CA VAL A 892 -4.18 29.09 -50.16
C VAL A 892 -2.85 29.20 -50.92
N ASN A 893 -1.76 29.45 -50.20
CA ASN A 893 -0.39 29.50 -50.68
C ASN A 893 0.47 28.51 -49.90
N GLY A 894 1.74 28.37 -50.29
CA GLY A 894 2.70 27.57 -49.52
C GLY A 894 2.90 28.14 -48.11
N ASP A 895 2.59 27.36 -47.09
CA ASP A 895 2.76 27.70 -45.68
C ASP A 895 3.97 26.99 -45.06
N ASP A 896 4.74 27.69 -44.23
CA ASP A 896 5.83 27.11 -43.45
C ASP A 896 5.40 27.00 -41.97
N ILE A 897 5.16 25.78 -41.51
CA ILE A 897 4.54 25.48 -40.21
C ILE A 897 5.53 24.72 -39.33
N HIS A 898 5.73 25.20 -38.10
CA HIS A 898 6.50 24.46 -37.10
C HIS A 898 5.60 23.53 -36.29
N SER A 899 5.97 22.25 -36.19
CA SER A 899 5.36 21.28 -35.28
C SER A 899 5.66 21.62 -33.81
N THR A 900 4.80 21.14 -32.91
CA THR A 900 4.88 21.36 -31.47
C THR A 900 5.31 20.10 -30.73
N ALA A 901 5.42 20.20 -29.40
CA ALA A 901 5.65 19.04 -28.54
C ALA A 901 4.44 18.09 -28.39
N TYR A 902 3.35 18.35 -29.11
CA TYR A 902 2.12 17.57 -29.03
C TYR A 902 1.68 17.03 -30.38
N ASP A 903 0.72 16.09 -30.37
CA ASP A 903 0.16 15.49 -31.58
C ASP A 903 -0.69 16.53 -32.33
N ASP A 904 -0.07 17.16 -33.32
CA ASP A 904 -0.67 18.21 -34.13
C ASP A 904 -1.50 17.62 -35.28
N THR A 905 -2.50 18.36 -35.72
CA THR A 905 -3.26 18.06 -36.95
C THR A 905 -3.15 19.19 -37.94
N PHE A 906 -2.53 18.91 -39.09
CA PHE A 906 -2.36 19.86 -40.18
C PHE A 906 -3.44 19.69 -41.27
N THR A 907 -3.99 20.81 -41.73
CA THR A 907 -4.88 20.93 -42.89
C THR A 907 -4.47 22.21 -43.63
N LEU A 908 -3.42 22.12 -44.45
CA LEU A 908 -2.72 23.30 -44.98
C LEU A 908 -3.31 23.83 -46.28
N GLY A 909 -4.16 23.04 -46.95
CA GLY A 909 -4.98 23.49 -48.06
C GLY A 909 -4.28 23.36 -49.40
N ILE A 910 -4.19 24.47 -50.13
CA ILE A 910 -3.53 24.47 -51.44
C ILE A 910 -2.27 25.32 -51.36
N GLY A 911 -1.16 24.82 -51.87
CA GLY A 911 0.14 25.46 -51.70
C GLY A 911 1.22 24.42 -51.88
N ALA A 912 2.48 24.82 -51.89
CA ALA A 912 3.58 23.90 -51.60
C ALA A 912 3.93 24.15 -50.14
N ASP A 913 3.33 23.36 -49.25
CA ASP A 913 3.36 23.62 -47.81
C ASP A 913 4.49 22.83 -47.14
N THR A 914 5.14 23.39 -46.13
CA THR A 914 6.23 22.75 -45.37
C THR A 914 5.85 22.59 -43.90
N VAL A 915 5.87 21.35 -43.39
CA VAL A 915 5.88 21.10 -41.94
C VAL A 915 7.31 20.88 -41.46
N ILE A 916 7.76 21.72 -40.53
CA ILE A 916 9.13 21.79 -40.02
C ILE A 916 9.16 21.21 -38.60
N TYR A 917 10.00 20.19 -38.42
CA TYR A 917 10.25 19.56 -37.13
C TYR A 917 11.55 20.08 -36.51
N ASN A 918 11.42 20.77 -35.38
CA ASN A 918 12.56 21.29 -34.62
C ASN A 918 13.01 20.29 -33.55
N LEU A 919 14.27 20.41 -33.10
CA LEU A 919 14.73 19.66 -31.94
C LEU A 919 14.27 20.36 -30.64
N LEU A 920 13.25 19.81 -29.99
CA LEU A 920 12.64 20.30 -28.75
C LEU A 920 13.19 19.60 -27.50
N ALA A 921 13.45 18.29 -27.60
CA ALA A 921 14.04 17.46 -26.55
C ALA A 921 14.94 16.36 -27.14
N ASP A 922 15.84 15.79 -26.33
CA ASP A 922 16.70 14.69 -26.79
C ASP A 922 16.07 13.31 -26.59
N ASP A 923 14.96 13.04 -27.29
CA ASP A 923 14.28 11.74 -27.33
C ASP A 923 14.13 11.23 -28.78
N ASN A 924 13.39 10.13 -28.98
CA ASN A 924 13.23 9.49 -30.29
C ASN A 924 12.52 10.38 -31.33
N THR A 925 11.56 11.23 -30.93
CA THR A 925 10.86 12.17 -31.85
C THR A 925 11.54 13.54 -31.90
N GLY A 926 12.60 13.73 -31.10
CA GLY A 926 13.20 15.04 -30.90
C GLY A 926 12.33 15.97 -30.06
N GLY A 927 11.42 15.44 -29.24
CA GLY A 927 10.46 16.15 -28.41
C GLY A 927 9.19 16.60 -29.12
N ASN A 928 9.00 16.24 -30.39
CA ASN A 928 7.79 16.56 -31.17
C ASN A 928 6.71 15.49 -30.96
N GLY A 929 5.45 15.82 -31.28
CA GLY A 929 4.34 14.87 -31.27
C GLY A 929 4.34 13.87 -32.41
N SER A 930 3.38 12.94 -32.36
CA SER A 930 3.02 12.02 -33.45
C SER A 930 1.89 12.63 -34.27
N ASP A 931 2.27 13.47 -35.24
CA ASP A 931 1.33 14.35 -35.93
C ASP A 931 0.50 13.66 -37.01
N THR A 932 -0.52 14.37 -37.48
CA THR A 932 -1.36 13.97 -38.62
C THR A 932 -1.49 15.10 -39.63
N TRP A 933 -1.28 14.80 -40.91
CA TRP A 933 -1.53 15.74 -42.01
C TRP A 933 -2.66 15.21 -42.90
N LYS A 934 -3.77 15.95 -42.96
CA LYS A 934 -5.02 15.51 -43.60
C LYS A 934 -5.08 15.69 -45.11
N ASP A 935 -4.34 16.64 -45.66
CA ASP A 935 -4.43 17.07 -47.06
C ASP A 935 -3.07 17.13 -47.78
N PHE A 936 -2.06 16.43 -47.27
CA PHE A 936 -0.73 16.34 -47.88
C PHE A 936 -0.79 15.95 -49.38
N SER A 937 -0.04 16.66 -50.20
CA SER A 937 -0.08 16.56 -51.65
C SER A 937 1.29 16.63 -52.31
N VAL A 938 1.78 15.46 -52.71
CA VAL A 938 2.95 15.29 -53.59
C VAL A 938 2.82 16.12 -54.88
N ALA A 939 1.59 16.28 -55.40
CA ALA A 939 1.36 16.99 -56.65
C ALA A 939 1.45 18.53 -56.52
N GLN A 940 1.19 19.05 -55.32
CA GLN A 940 1.23 20.49 -55.05
C GLN A 940 2.62 20.92 -54.58
N GLY A 941 3.43 19.98 -54.10
CA GLY A 941 4.81 20.20 -53.70
C GLY A 941 5.01 20.27 -52.20
N ASP A 942 4.17 19.58 -51.42
CA ASP A 942 4.28 19.62 -49.97
C ASP A 942 5.54 18.92 -49.44
N HIS A 943 6.08 19.46 -48.36
CA HIS A 943 7.38 19.13 -47.78
C HIS A 943 7.26 18.81 -46.28
N ILE A 944 8.09 17.86 -45.85
CA ILE A 944 8.30 17.53 -44.44
C ILE A 944 9.80 17.75 -44.17
N ASP A 945 10.13 18.78 -43.39
CA ASP A 945 11.50 19.11 -43.01
C ASP A 945 11.84 18.49 -41.65
N VAL A 946 12.71 17.48 -41.68
CA VAL A 946 13.25 16.80 -40.49
C VAL A 946 14.73 17.09 -40.26
N SER A 947 15.30 18.05 -41.00
CA SER A 947 16.76 18.29 -41.03
C SER A 947 17.35 18.58 -39.65
N ALA A 948 16.60 19.25 -38.77
CA ALA A 948 17.02 19.55 -37.41
C ALA A 948 17.03 18.33 -36.47
N LEU A 949 16.33 17.25 -36.83
CA LEU A 949 16.23 16.05 -36.01
C LEU A 949 17.37 15.05 -36.25
N LEU A 950 17.96 15.07 -37.45
CA LEU A 950 18.93 14.07 -37.91
C LEU A 950 20.31 14.26 -37.29
N VAL A 951 20.84 13.21 -36.69
CA VAL A 951 22.15 13.17 -36.02
C VAL A 951 23.15 12.43 -36.90
N GLY A 952 24.22 13.12 -37.30
CA GLY A 952 25.32 12.51 -38.07
C GLY A 952 25.01 12.20 -39.53
N TRP A 953 23.85 12.63 -40.05
CA TRP A 953 23.53 12.50 -41.48
C TRP A 953 24.46 13.36 -42.33
N ASP A 954 24.88 12.84 -43.48
CA ASP A 954 25.88 13.46 -44.37
C ASP A 954 25.26 14.39 -45.43
N GLY A 955 23.94 14.61 -45.37
CA GLY A 955 23.20 15.42 -46.34
C GLY A 955 22.91 14.70 -47.67
N ASN A 956 23.24 13.41 -47.78
CA ASN A 956 23.07 12.66 -49.03
C ASN A 956 21.72 11.92 -49.04
N SER A 957 20.91 12.12 -50.08
CA SER A 957 19.61 11.44 -50.20
C SER A 957 19.72 9.91 -50.24
N SER A 958 20.85 9.36 -50.69
CA SER A 958 21.08 7.91 -50.72
C SER A 958 21.24 7.26 -49.35
N SER A 959 21.60 8.02 -48.32
CA SER A 959 21.75 7.55 -46.93
C SER A 959 20.51 7.85 -46.06
N LEU A 960 19.60 8.70 -46.54
CA LEU A 960 18.42 9.16 -45.79
C LEU A 960 17.46 8.02 -45.41
N GLY A 961 17.40 6.95 -46.20
CA GLY A 961 16.59 5.77 -45.88
C GLY A 961 17.00 5.01 -44.61
N ASN A 962 18.17 5.32 -44.04
CA ASN A 962 18.56 4.82 -42.71
C ASN A 962 17.87 5.61 -41.58
N TYR A 963 17.43 6.83 -41.86
CA TYR A 963 16.86 7.76 -40.89
C TYR A 963 15.35 7.93 -41.03
N VAL A 964 14.82 7.87 -42.26
CA VAL A 964 13.39 8.04 -42.52
C VAL A 964 12.85 6.79 -43.18
N THR A 965 11.79 6.25 -42.60
CA THR A 965 11.10 5.06 -43.12
C THR A 965 9.64 5.33 -43.36
N LEU A 966 9.08 4.68 -44.38
CA LEU A 966 7.66 4.75 -44.73
C LEU A 966 7.01 3.41 -44.42
N SER A 967 5.88 3.46 -43.71
CA SER A 967 5.00 2.31 -43.51
C SER A 967 3.55 2.67 -43.85
N TYR A 968 2.67 1.68 -43.91
CA TYR A 968 1.31 1.87 -44.42
C TYR A 968 0.29 1.24 -43.49
N VAL A 969 -0.72 2.04 -43.11
CA VAL A 969 -1.85 1.60 -42.29
C VAL A 969 -3.14 1.98 -43.02
N GLY A 970 -3.80 0.99 -43.63
CA GLY A 970 -4.96 1.24 -44.48
C GLY A 970 -4.61 2.05 -45.72
N SER A 971 -5.23 3.23 -45.87
CA SER A 971 -4.94 4.19 -46.96
C SER A 971 -3.89 5.25 -46.60
N ASN A 972 -3.34 5.19 -45.38
CA ASN A 972 -2.46 6.23 -44.84
C ASN A 972 -1.00 5.83 -45.02
N THR A 973 -0.14 6.82 -45.27
CA THR A 973 1.32 6.68 -45.23
C THR A 973 1.80 7.18 -43.87
N VAL A 974 2.53 6.35 -43.13
CA VAL A 974 3.13 6.71 -41.84
C VAL A 974 4.62 6.95 -42.07
N VAL A 975 5.09 8.15 -41.74
CA VAL A 975 6.49 8.55 -41.80
C VAL A 975 7.08 8.38 -40.41
N SER A 976 8.09 7.52 -40.31
CA SER A 976 8.82 7.27 -39.06
C SER A 976 10.25 7.77 -39.18
N ILE A 977 10.78 8.25 -38.06
CA ILE A 977 12.13 8.78 -37.94
C ILE A 977 12.97 7.95 -36.96
N ASP A 978 14.19 7.63 -37.37
CA ASP A 978 15.30 7.16 -36.56
C ASP A 978 16.38 8.25 -36.63
N ARG A 979 16.54 9.00 -35.54
CA ARG A 979 17.37 10.21 -35.53
C ARG A 979 18.85 9.93 -35.76
N ASP A 980 19.36 8.75 -35.41
CA ASP A 980 20.78 8.42 -35.51
C ASP A 980 21.11 7.41 -36.62
N GLY A 981 20.11 7.03 -37.41
CA GLY A 981 20.27 6.21 -38.61
C GLY A 981 20.59 4.75 -38.28
N GLY A 982 20.10 4.25 -37.15
CA GLY A 982 20.31 2.87 -36.69
C GLY A 982 21.59 2.66 -35.88
N ALA A 983 22.16 3.74 -35.32
CA ALA A 983 23.28 3.65 -34.38
C ALA A 983 22.81 3.22 -32.96
N GLY A 984 21.51 3.28 -32.71
CA GLY A 984 20.82 2.60 -31.59
C GLY A 984 20.63 3.47 -30.34
N SER A 985 21.10 4.71 -30.36
CA SER A 985 20.88 5.71 -29.30
C SER A 985 19.47 6.29 -29.37
N HIS A 986 18.91 6.36 -30.57
CA HIS A 986 17.51 6.69 -30.84
C HIS A 986 16.87 5.53 -31.59
N GLN A 987 15.60 5.24 -31.30
CA GLN A 987 14.85 4.17 -31.96
C GLN A 987 13.87 4.75 -32.97
N SER A 988 13.67 4.05 -34.09
CA SER A 988 12.67 4.43 -35.10
C SER A 988 11.28 4.57 -34.48
N THR A 989 10.67 5.74 -34.61
CA THR A 989 9.33 6.06 -34.07
C THR A 989 8.49 6.80 -35.12
N THR A 990 7.16 6.71 -35.02
CA THR A 990 6.27 7.52 -35.86
C THR A 990 6.44 9.00 -35.57
N LEU A 991 6.59 9.80 -36.64
CA LEU A 991 6.66 11.26 -36.56
C LEU A 991 5.37 11.90 -37.10
N ILE A 992 4.92 11.46 -38.28
CA ILE A 992 3.73 12.01 -38.91
C ILE A 992 2.97 10.97 -39.73
N THR A 993 1.64 11.01 -39.64
CA THR A 993 0.73 10.21 -40.48
C THR A 993 0.09 11.08 -41.56
N LEU A 994 0.27 10.70 -42.81
CA LEU A 994 -0.35 11.34 -43.97
C LEU A 994 -1.68 10.62 -44.28
N GLU A 995 -2.79 11.27 -43.93
CA GLU A 995 -4.13 10.68 -44.01
C GLU A 995 -4.60 10.59 -45.47
N GLY A 996 -5.04 9.40 -45.90
CA GLY A 996 -5.59 9.20 -47.24
C GLY A 996 -4.58 9.29 -48.40
N VAL A 997 -3.29 9.43 -48.11
CA VAL A 997 -2.21 9.50 -49.11
C VAL A 997 -1.41 8.20 -49.11
N HIS A 998 -1.16 7.64 -50.30
CA HIS A 998 -0.32 6.46 -50.48
C HIS A 998 0.92 6.78 -51.32
N ILE A 999 2.06 6.95 -50.67
CA ILE A 999 3.35 7.25 -51.31
C ILE A 999 4.11 5.94 -51.54
N ASN A 1000 4.48 5.60 -52.77
CA ASN A 1000 5.00 4.26 -53.10
C ASN A 1000 6.47 4.04 -52.73
N SER A 1001 7.24 5.13 -52.51
CA SER A 1001 8.64 5.03 -52.11
C SER A 1001 9.14 6.31 -51.46
N LEU A 1002 10.22 6.21 -50.65
CA LEU A 1002 10.90 7.39 -50.11
C LEU A 1002 11.41 8.32 -51.23
N ASN A 1003 11.84 7.77 -52.37
CA ASN A 1003 12.24 8.60 -53.52
C ASN A 1003 11.08 9.42 -54.09
N GLU A 1004 9.84 8.91 -54.06
CA GLU A 1004 8.66 9.67 -54.49
C GLU A 1004 8.39 10.87 -53.56
N LEU A 1005 8.64 10.71 -52.25
CA LEU A 1005 8.59 11.80 -51.27
C LEU A 1005 9.78 12.79 -51.38
N LEU A 1006 10.92 12.35 -51.91
CA LEU A 1006 12.12 13.18 -52.07
C LEU A 1006 12.19 13.91 -53.41
N ASP A 1007 11.64 13.31 -54.47
CA ASP A 1007 11.62 13.91 -55.80
C ASP A 1007 10.74 15.17 -55.84
N THR A 1008 9.74 15.25 -54.95
CA THR A 1008 8.98 16.49 -54.69
C THR A 1008 9.81 17.56 -53.99
N ASN A 1009 10.73 17.19 -53.08
CA ASN A 1009 11.65 18.13 -52.41
C ASN A 1009 12.73 18.73 -53.33
N ASN A 1010 12.93 18.19 -54.54
CA ASN A 1010 13.96 18.65 -55.48
C ASN A 1010 13.41 19.52 -56.63
N SER A 1011 12.12 19.87 -56.61
CA SER A 1011 11.48 20.69 -57.65
C SER A 1011 11.21 22.14 -57.23
N ASN A 1012 12.25 22.86 -56.78
CA ASN A 1012 12.59 24.22 -57.23
C ASN A 1012 13.87 24.75 -56.56
#